data_AF-A0A0B1P6Q6-F1
#
_entry.id   AF-A0A0B1P6Q6-F1
#
_cell.length_a   1.000
_cell.length_b   1.000
_cell.length_c   1.000
_cell.angle_alpha   90.00
_cell.angle_beta   90.00
_cell.angle_gamma   90.00
#
_symmetry.space_group_name_H-M   'P 1'
#
loop_
_entity.id
_entity.type
_entity.pdbx_description
1 polymer ?
#
loop_
_entity_poly.entity_id
_entity_poly.type
_entity_poly.pdbx_seq_one_letter_code
_entity_poly.pdbx_strand_id
1 'polypeptide(L)'
;MKFDHERIPERVVHARGTGAFGNFRLYESAKEFTFAKVLTETSRTTPVFVRFSTVLGSRGSADTVRDVRGFAIKFYTEEGNWDIVGNNIPVFFIQDAMKFPDIIHAGKPEPDTEVPQAQSAHNNFWDFQFLHSEATHMFMWALSDRAIPRSFRMMQGFGVNTYTLINAAGNRSFVKFHFTPTLGVHSLVWDEALKICGQDPDFHRKDLYTAINKGVFPKWKFGIQICPESRQDDFDFDILDATKVWSEELLPIRYIGELELNKNVDEFFTETEQVAFCTQHIVPGIGFSDDPLLQGRNFSYFDTQLSRLGVNWQELPINRPICPIMNNHRDGQGRHSIHKGKFNYWPNRESIVTPTPIPEGAYVDYPEKITAIKQRLHSRKFSEHFNQAQLFYNSLSEIEKTHLIAAAGFELDHCDDPIVYENMVSRLTCIDLNLAQAVAEKVGAPTPIKATRPNHGEKSKGLSQLCFTTEAMGLPPTIASRTIAIIVGDGFSFEHYSIVKKALIEEKAFVYTIGPKRQHITALNGEKITSDHHFEAMRSTLFDSLYIPGGDHIEELIKKGRVIHWVREAFGHCKAIGATGEGIELIQKSFHLPGIELSRDADVIDFFGVVTAKYLDSSEGPLKMIKGEKSFLNVYGYNISQHRNFERELCGLTSMIAF
;
A
#
# COMPACT_ATOMS: atom_id res chain seq x y z
N MET A 1 -7.14 37.02 -11.61
CA MET A 1 -7.99 36.82 -10.42
C MET A 1 -8.34 35.35 -10.19
N LYS A 2 -9.21 34.67 -10.96
CA LYS A 2 -9.54 33.24 -10.65
C LYS A 2 -8.33 32.29 -10.73
N PHE A 3 -7.54 32.39 -11.81
CA PHE A 3 -6.33 31.58 -12.00
C PHE A 3 -5.32 31.73 -10.85
N ASP A 4 -5.07 32.97 -10.41
CA ASP A 4 -4.11 33.29 -9.33
C ASP A 4 -4.52 32.71 -7.96
N HIS A 5 -5.78 32.29 -7.80
CA HIS A 5 -6.36 31.75 -6.57
C HIS A 5 -6.85 30.29 -6.75
N GLU A 6 -6.34 29.57 -7.74
CA GLU A 6 -6.70 28.15 -7.93
C GLU A 6 -6.11 27.23 -6.84
N ARG A 7 -4.96 27.60 -6.26
CA ARG A 7 -4.27 26.75 -5.28
C ARG A 7 -4.78 27.02 -3.87
N ILE A 8 -5.02 25.93 -3.15
CA ILE A 8 -5.26 25.90 -1.70
C ILE A 8 -4.04 25.27 -1.01
N PRO A 9 -3.86 25.44 0.31
CA PRO A 9 -2.85 24.72 1.05
C PRO A 9 -2.97 23.20 0.80
N GLU A 10 -1.83 22.53 0.67
CA GLU A 10 -1.80 21.07 0.68
C GLU A 10 -2.10 20.51 2.07
N ARG A 11 -2.33 19.20 2.17
CA ARG A 11 -2.38 18.55 3.48
C ARG A 11 -0.97 18.57 4.09
N VAL A 12 -0.84 18.91 5.37
CA VAL A 12 0.46 18.97 6.07
C VAL A 12 1.23 17.64 6.01
N VAL A 13 0.49 16.53 6.06
CA VAL A 13 0.96 15.16 5.81
C VAL A 13 0.02 14.51 4.79
N HIS A 14 0.50 13.50 4.07
CA HIS A 14 -0.28 12.81 3.04
C HIS A 14 -0.73 13.74 1.89
N ALA A 15 0.09 14.73 1.55
CA ALA A 15 -0.19 15.70 0.49
C ALA A 15 -0.32 15.02 -0.88
N ARG A 16 0.63 14.14 -1.22
CA ARG A 16 0.60 13.33 -2.43
C ARG A 16 -0.36 12.15 -2.27
N GLY A 17 -1.42 12.13 -3.08
CA GLY A 17 -2.39 11.04 -3.06
C GLY A 17 -3.27 10.96 -4.29
N THR A 18 -4.11 9.93 -4.35
CA THR A 18 -5.10 9.68 -5.39
C THR A 18 -6.33 9.04 -4.79
N GLY A 19 -7.52 9.34 -5.32
CA GLY A 19 -8.77 8.79 -4.81
C GLY A 19 -9.68 8.23 -5.88
N ALA A 20 -10.60 7.38 -5.44
CA ALA A 20 -11.62 6.76 -6.27
C ALA A 20 -12.87 6.45 -5.45
N PHE A 21 -14.01 6.40 -6.14
CA PHE A 21 -15.28 5.97 -5.58
C PHE A 21 -15.41 4.45 -5.64
N GLY A 22 -16.25 3.93 -4.76
CA GLY A 22 -16.51 2.51 -4.66
C GLY A 22 -17.74 2.20 -3.84
N ASN A 23 -17.84 0.93 -3.47
CA ASN A 23 -18.91 0.41 -2.65
C ASN A 23 -18.35 -0.52 -1.56
N PHE A 24 -19.01 -0.50 -0.41
CA PHE A 24 -18.79 -1.42 0.68
C PHE A 24 -20.03 -2.28 0.91
N ARG A 25 -19.83 -3.58 1.12
CA ARG A 25 -20.89 -4.57 1.37
C ARG A 25 -20.45 -5.56 2.44
N LEU A 26 -21.36 -5.94 3.33
CA LEU A 26 -21.14 -7.04 4.24
C LEU A 26 -21.61 -8.35 3.62
N TYR A 27 -20.90 -9.43 3.92
CA TYR A 27 -21.44 -10.78 3.74
C TYR A 27 -21.86 -11.39 5.09
N GLU A 28 -21.32 -10.90 6.21
CA GLU A 28 -21.66 -11.34 7.56
C GLU A 28 -21.99 -10.15 8.47
N SER A 29 -23.04 -10.28 9.27
CA SER A 29 -23.47 -9.24 10.21
C SER A 29 -22.63 -9.27 11.49
N ALA A 30 -22.13 -8.12 11.93
CA ALA A 30 -21.41 -7.97 13.21
C ALA A 30 -22.32 -7.53 14.37
N LYS A 31 -23.63 -7.86 14.31
CA LYS A 31 -24.65 -7.42 15.31
C LYS A 31 -24.34 -7.80 16.76
N GLU A 32 -23.52 -8.83 16.96
CA GLU A 32 -23.05 -9.25 18.27
C GLU A 32 -22.09 -8.24 18.92
N PHE A 33 -21.41 -7.42 18.12
CA PHE A 33 -20.44 -6.42 18.59
C PHE A 33 -20.91 -4.99 18.39
N THR A 34 -21.73 -4.71 17.37
CA THR A 34 -22.16 -3.35 17.05
C THR A 34 -23.63 -3.29 16.64
N PHE A 35 -24.32 -2.20 16.93
CA PHE A 35 -25.62 -1.87 16.32
C PHE A 35 -25.50 -0.94 15.10
N ALA A 36 -24.28 -0.57 14.68
CA ALA A 36 -24.07 0.25 13.50
C ALA A 36 -24.59 -0.45 12.24
N LYS A 37 -25.55 0.17 11.54
CA LYS A 37 -26.23 -0.47 10.41
C LYS A 37 -25.29 -0.81 9.26
N VAL A 38 -24.30 0.04 9.00
CA VAL A 38 -23.21 -0.22 8.04
C VAL A 38 -22.43 -1.52 8.33
N LEU A 39 -22.45 -2.03 9.56
CA LEU A 39 -21.79 -3.27 10.01
C LEU A 39 -22.77 -4.40 10.40
N THR A 40 -24.08 -4.20 10.22
CA THR A 40 -25.09 -5.21 10.59
C THR A 40 -26.06 -5.60 9.48
N GLU A 41 -26.31 -4.72 8.50
CA GLU A 41 -27.28 -4.95 7.42
C GLU A 41 -26.61 -5.44 6.13
N THR A 42 -26.65 -6.76 5.90
CA THR A 42 -25.97 -7.41 4.76
C THR A 42 -26.62 -7.17 3.39
N SER A 43 -27.87 -6.70 3.36
CA SER A 43 -28.56 -6.36 2.10
C SER A 43 -28.15 -4.99 1.55
N ARG A 44 -27.47 -4.15 2.34
CA ARG A 44 -27.13 -2.79 1.96
C ARG A 44 -25.80 -2.71 1.23
N THR A 45 -25.74 -1.73 0.32
CA THR A 45 -24.51 -1.28 -0.32
C THR A 45 -24.24 0.12 0.15
N THR A 46 -23.11 0.34 0.80
CA THR A 46 -22.71 1.66 1.29
C THR A 46 -21.76 2.29 0.28
N PRO A 47 -22.10 3.45 -0.34
CA PRO A 47 -21.16 4.17 -1.18
C PRO A 47 -19.92 4.57 -0.36
N VAL A 48 -18.75 4.53 -0.98
CA VAL A 48 -17.51 4.98 -0.35
C VAL A 48 -16.68 5.86 -1.27
N PHE A 49 -15.84 6.69 -0.66
CA PHE A 49 -14.70 7.31 -1.34
C PHE A 49 -13.42 6.93 -0.61
N VAL A 50 -12.42 6.46 -1.35
CA VAL A 50 -11.12 6.07 -0.80
C VAL A 50 -10.05 6.98 -1.36
N ARG A 51 -9.14 7.43 -0.48
CA ARG A 51 -7.94 8.16 -0.88
C ARG A 51 -6.70 7.43 -0.35
N PHE A 52 -5.84 7.04 -1.28
CA PHE A 52 -4.49 6.54 -0.99
C PHE A 52 -3.48 7.68 -1.05
N SER A 53 -2.37 7.56 -0.32
CA SER A 53 -1.35 8.61 -0.26
C SER A 53 -0.01 8.09 0.23
N THR A 54 1.08 8.80 -0.05
CA THR A 54 2.32 8.73 0.76
C THR A 54 2.13 9.59 2.02
N VAL A 55 3.17 9.87 2.82
CA VAL A 55 3.08 10.71 4.05
C VAL A 55 3.94 11.96 3.95
N LEU A 56 5.24 11.79 3.70
CA LEU A 56 6.25 12.84 3.87
C LEU A 56 6.25 13.83 2.71
N GLY A 57 6.12 13.34 1.48
CA GLY A 57 6.23 14.18 0.28
C GLY A 57 5.12 15.22 0.12
N SER A 58 5.47 16.38 -0.43
CA SER A 58 4.51 17.40 -0.90
C SER A 58 3.73 16.94 -2.14
N ARG A 59 2.70 17.69 -2.57
CA ARG A 59 1.76 17.28 -3.65
C ARG A 59 2.40 16.76 -4.94
N GLY A 60 3.56 17.30 -5.31
CA GLY A 60 4.30 16.96 -6.53
C GLY A 60 5.31 15.82 -6.39
N SER A 61 5.46 15.21 -5.20
CA SER A 61 6.39 14.09 -4.99
C SER A 61 5.96 12.83 -5.76
N ALA A 62 6.88 11.87 -5.88
CA ALA A 62 6.63 10.62 -6.57
C ALA A 62 5.80 9.62 -5.74
N ASP A 63 5.10 8.71 -6.44
CA ASP A 63 4.24 7.68 -5.84
C ASP A 63 4.99 6.48 -5.23
N THR A 64 6.16 6.13 -5.77
CA THR A 64 6.91 4.89 -5.46
C THR A 64 8.07 5.08 -4.50
N VAL A 65 8.09 6.17 -3.73
CA VAL A 65 9.07 6.39 -2.66
C VAL A 65 8.94 5.34 -1.55
N ARG A 66 9.99 5.14 -0.74
CA ARG A 66 9.87 4.38 0.52
C ARG A 66 9.16 5.26 1.55
N ASP A 67 7.95 4.87 1.90
CA ASP A 67 7.11 5.63 2.85
C ASP A 67 5.96 4.76 3.36
N VAL A 68 5.35 5.14 4.47
CA VAL A 68 4.03 4.63 4.82
C VAL A 68 3.03 5.05 3.73
N ARG A 69 2.01 4.24 3.48
CA ARG A 69 0.88 4.63 2.64
C ARG A 69 -0.37 4.87 3.46
N GLY A 70 -0.97 6.05 3.31
CA GLY A 70 -2.30 6.34 3.84
C GLY A 70 -3.37 5.56 3.09
N PHE A 71 -4.35 5.04 3.81
CA PHE A 71 -5.52 4.33 3.31
C PHE A 71 -6.76 4.88 4.03
N ALA A 72 -7.27 6.02 3.55
CA ALA A 72 -8.41 6.70 4.14
C ALA A 72 -9.69 6.37 3.38
N ILE A 73 -10.75 5.97 4.10
CA ILE A 73 -12.04 5.56 3.54
C ILE A 73 -13.13 6.38 4.21
N LYS A 74 -14.00 6.97 3.39
CA LYS A 74 -15.23 7.64 3.82
C LYS A 74 -16.40 6.78 3.41
N PHE A 75 -17.18 6.34 4.38
CA PHE A 75 -18.43 5.60 4.22
C PHE A 75 -19.59 6.60 4.29
N TYR A 76 -20.34 6.72 3.20
CA TYR A 76 -21.54 7.54 3.17
C TYR A 76 -22.72 6.68 3.63
N THR A 77 -22.96 6.59 4.94
CA THR A 77 -24.04 5.77 5.50
C THR A 77 -25.34 6.57 5.59
N GLU A 78 -26.46 5.89 5.85
CA GLU A 78 -27.75 6.57 6.10
C GLU A 78 -27.82 7.21 7.48
N GLU A 79 -26.85 6.91 8.35
CA GLU A 79 -26.77 7.37 9.74
C GLU A 79 -25.64 8.40 9.94
N GLY A 80 -25.01 8.86 8.86
CA GLY A 80 -23.91 9.82 8.87
C GLY A 80 -22.71 9.36 8.06
N ASN A 81 -21.69 10.20 7.97
CA ASN A 81 -20.41 9.78 7.42
C ASN A 81 -19.61 9.06 8.52
N TRP A 82 -19.07 7.90 8.19
CA TRP A 82 -18.05 7.22 8.99
C TRP A 82 -16.74 7.23 8.22
N ASP A 83 -15.64 7.63 8.85
CA ASP A 83 -14.32 7.55 8.24
C ASP A 83 -13.43 6.54 8.98
N ILE A 84 -12.77 5.66 8.21
CA ILE A 84 -11.58 4.95 8.69
C ILE A 84 -10.37 5.63 8.07
N VAL A 85 -9.59 6.32 8.89
CA VAL A 85 -8.38 7.04 8.44
C VAL A 85 -7.16 6.19 8.78
N GLY A 86 -6.92 5.18 7.95
CA GLY A 86 -5.92 4.15 8.18
C GLY A 86 -4.60 4.37 7.43
N ASN A 87 -3.68 3.41 7.62
CA ASN A 87 -2.43 3.26 6.88
C ASN A 87 -2.28 1.82 6.36
N ASN A 88 -1.30 1.58 5.48
CA ASN A 88 -0.96 0.25 4.98
C ASN A 88 -0.07 -0.59 5.94
N ILE A 89 0.32 0.00 7.08
CA ILE A 89 1.10 -0.62 8.15
C ILE A 89 0.24 -0.59 9.42
N PRO A 90 0.20 -1.68 10.23
CA PRO A 90 -0.76 -1.82 11.33
C PRO A 90 -0.42 -1.03 12.60
N VAL A 91 0.77 -0.43 12.66
CA VAL A 91 1.28 0.32 13.82
C VAL A 91 1.71 1.73 13.42
N PHE A 92 2.11 2.54 14.40
CA PHE A 92 2.61 3.90 14.20
C PHE A 92 3.94 4.14 14.94
N PHE A 93 4.62 5.23 14.61
CA PHE A 93 5.95 5.58 15.15
C PHE A 93 5.94 6.04 16.62
N ILE A 94 4.80 6.52 17.10
CA ILE A 94 4.68 7.19 18.41
C ILE A 94 3.44 6.69 19.13
N GLN A 95 3.48 6.70 20.45
CA GLN A 95 2.33 6.32 21.28
C GLN A 95 1.37 7.49 21.48
N ASP A 96 1.88 8.72 21.55
CA ASP A 96 1.11 9.91 21.91
C ASP A 96 1.05 10.94 20.77
N ALA A 97 -0.14 11.42 20.45
CA ALA A 97 -0.34 12.45 19.43
C ALA A 97 0.44 13.75 19.68
N MET A 98 0.82 14.06 20.93
CA MET A 98 1.64 15.22 21.26
C MET A 98 3.03 15.18 20.57
N LYS A 99 3.54 13.99 20.22
CA LYS A 99 4.82 13.81 19.51
C LYS A 99 4.68 13.81 17.98
N PHE A 100 3.45 13.96 17.45
CA PHE A 100 3.20 13.93 16.01
C PHE A 100 3.98 15.01 15.25
N PRO A 101 4.05 16.28 15.71
CA PRO A 101 4.89 17.27 15.06
C PRO A 101 6.36 16.86 15.02
N ASP A 102 6.89 16.27 16.10
CA ASP A 102 8.31 15.90 16.18
C ASP A 102 8.68 14.82 15.16
N ILE A 103 7.95 13.71 15.08
CA ILE A 103 8.23 12.65 14.08
C ILE A 103 8.02 13.15 12.66
N ILE A 104 7.00 13.98 12.41
CA ILE A 104 6.75 14.52 11.07
C ILE A 104 7.83 15.51 10.66
N HIS A 105 8.27 16.40 11.56
CA HIS A 105 9.38 17.31 11.26
C HIS A 105 10.68 16.54 11.05
N ALA A 106 10.94 15.50 11.84
CA ALA A 106 12.13 14.68 11.71
C ALA A 106 12.21 13.95 10.36
N GLY A 107 11.09 13.46 9.81
CA GLY A 107 11.06 12.81 8.48
C GLY A 107 10.76 13.73 7.30
N LYS A 108 10.31 14.96 7.54
CA LYS A 108 10.14 15.97 6.47
C LYS A 108 11.50 16.51 6.05
N PRO A 109 11.58 17.20 4.90
CA PRO A 109 12.81 17.85 4.48
C PRO A 109 13.35 18.77 5.58
N GLU A 110 14.67 18.75 5.80
CA GLU A 110 15.32 19.48 6.89
C GLU A 110 15.11 20.99 6.75
N PRO A 111 14.90 21.72 7.86
CA PRO A 111 14.33 23.07 7.82
C PRO A 111 15.26 24.14 7.26
N ASP A 112 16.57 23.89 7.22
CA ASP A 112 17.58 24.81 6.71
C ASP A 112 17.72 24.77 5.17
N THR A 113 17.44 23.61 4.56
CA THR A 113 17.66 23.35 3.13
C THR A 113 16.42 22.89 2.37
N GLU A 114 15.38 22.45 3.07
CA GLU A 114 14.23 21.74 2.51
C GLU A 114 14.63 20.47 1.72
N VAL A 115 15.65 19.74 2.22
CA VAL A 115 16.15 18.48 1.64
C VAL A 115 16.17 17.37 2.71
N PRO A 116 15.87 16.10 2.36
CA PRO A 116 15.42 15.60 1.07
C PRO A 116 13.90 15.59 0.91
N GLN A 117 13.41 15.66 -0.34
CA GLN A 117 11.98 15.53 -0.63
C GLN A 117 11.53 14.06 -0.57
N ALA A 118 10.50 13.80 0.23
CA ALA A 118 9.77 12.52 0.31
C ALA A 118 10.65 11.30 0.63
N GLN A 119 11.65 11.45 1.49
CA GLN A 119 12.61 10.41 1.87
C GLN A 119 12.89 10.48 3.36
N SER A 120 12.99 9.32 4.01
CA SER A 120 13.49 9.17 5.38
C SER A 120 15.02 9.04 5.47
N ALA A 121 15.69 8.96 4.31
CA ALA A 121 17.13 8.72 4.17
C ALA A 121 17.94 9.98 4.43
N HIS A 122 17.90 10.49 5.67
CA HIS A 122 18.68 11.65 6.13
C HIS A 122 18.80 11.67 7.67
N ASN A 123 19.68 12.53 8.18
CA ASN A 123 20.09 12.56 9.58
C ASN A 123 18.92 12.71 10.56
N ASN A 124 18.07 13.73 10.39
CA ASN A 124 17.04 14.06 11.38
C ASN A 124 16.04 12.91 11.62
N PHE A 125 15.66 12.17 10.58
CA PHE A 125 14.70 11.08 10.72
C PHE A 125 15.27 9.97 11.61
N TRP A 126 16.50 9.55 11.34
CA TRP A 126 17.17 8.46 12.02
C TRP A 126 17.68 8.83 13.41
N ASP A 127 18.01 10.11 13.65
CA ASP A 127 18.25 10.62 15.01
C ASP A 127 17.00 10.47 15.89
N PHE A 128 15.83 10.89 15.38
CA PHE A 128 14.56 10.70 16.10
C PHE A 128 14.27 9.21 16.35
N GLN A 129 14.46 8.34 15.36
CA GLN A 129 14.24 6.90 15.52
C GLN A 129 15.09 6.30 16.65
N PHE A 130 16.33 6.76 16.80
CA PHE A 130 17.21 6.31 17.86
C PHE A 130 16.77 6.82 19.23
N LEU A 131 16.58 8.14 19.37
CA LEU A 131 16.28 8.80 20.63
C LEU A 131 14.87 8.48 21.14
N HIS A 132 13.95 8.12 20.25
CA HIS A 132 12.57 7.80 20.57
C HIS A 132 12.27 6.31 20.37
N SER A 133 12.71 5.49 21.33
CA SER A 133 12.63 4.02 21.21
C SER A 133 11.23 3.43 20.94
N GLU A 134 10.13 4.13 21.25
CA GLU A 134 8.75 3.74 20.89
C GLU A 134 8.60 3.46 19.38
N ALA A 135 9.39 4.16 18.55
CA ALA A 135 9.39 4.03 17.10
C ALA A 135 10.01 2.73 16.56
N THR A 136 10.65 1.93 17.43
CA THR A 136 11.47 0.79 17.01
C THR A 136 10.69 -0.23 16.19
N HIS A 137 9.46 -0.54 16.58
CA HIS A 137 8.64 -1.46 15.81
C HIS A 137 8.27 -0.88 14.44
N MET A 138 7.91 0.41 14.39
CA MET A 138 7.44 1.04 13.16
C MET A 138 8.54 1.21 12.11
N PHE A 139 9.76 1.61 12.49
CA PHE A 139 10.81 1.75 11.48
C PHE A 139 11.19 0.40 10.84
N MET A 140 11.01 -0.72 11.55
CA MET A 140 11.20 -2.05 10.95
C MET A 140 10.19 -2.32 9.83
N TRP A 141 8.93 -1.91 10.01
CA TRP A 141 7.93 -1.94 8.94
C TRP A 141 8.29 -1.00 7.79
N ALA A 142 8.78 0.22 8.08
CA ALA A 142 9.18 1.19 7.07
C ALA A 142 10.39 0.75 6.23
N LEU A 143 11.32 0.01 6.84
CA LEU A 143 12.46 -0.60 6.15
C LEU A 143 12.08 -1.84 5.35
N SER A 144 10.94 -2.48 5.64
CA SER A 144 10.46 -3.62 4.86
C SER A 144 9.86 -3.19 3.51
N ASP A 145 9.59 -4.19 2.66
CA ASP A 145 8.93 -3.99 1.36
C ASP A 145 7.52 -3.40 1.46
N ARG A 146 6.88 -3.47 2.63
CA ARG A 146 5.57 -2.84 2.88
C ARG A 146 5.56 -1.34 2.58
N ALA A 147 6.72 -0.68 2.64
CA ALA A 147 6.87 0.75 2.36
C ALA A 147 7.11 1.09 0.88
N ILE A 148 7.22 0.10 0.00
CA ILE A 148 7.38 0.25 -1.45
C ILE A 148 6.39 -0.66 -2.21
N PRO A 149 5.07 -0.55 -1.94
CA PRO A 149 4.08 -1.42 -2.56
C PRO A 149 4.13 -1.29 -4.09
N ARG A 150 3.82 -2.38 -4.81
CA ARG A 150 3.72 -2.39 -6.29
C ARG A 150 2.55 -1.57 -6.79
N SER A 151 1.47 -1.53 -6.03
CA SER A 151 0.23 -0.84 -6.35
C SER A 151 -0.55 -0.59 -5.07
N PHE A 152 -1.30 0.51 -5.00
CA PHE A 152 -2.28 0.70 -3.93
C PHE A 152 -3.29 -0.45 -3.84
N ARG A 153 -3.56 -1.14 -4.96
CA ARG A 153 -4.49 -2.29 -5.06
C ARG A 153 -3.92 -3.58 -4.46
N MET A 154 -2.62 -3.60 -4.13
CA MET A 154 -1.86 -4.77 -3.69
C MET A 154 -1.18 -4.51 -2.33
N MET A 155 -1.81 -3.71 -1.47
CA MET A 155 -1.39 -3.50 -0.10
C MET A 155 -2.57 -3.66 0.87
N GLN A 156 -2.26 -4.04 2.11
CA GLN A 156 -3.24 -4.04 3.19
C GLN A 156 -3.59 -2.61 3.61
N GLY A 157 -4.68 -2.47 4.36
CA GLY A 157 -5.06 -1.26 5.08
C GLY A 157 -5.43 -1.61 6.52
N PHE A 158 -5.11 -0.72 7.45
CA PHE A 158 -5.31 -0.90 8.88
C PHE A 158 -5.85 0.38 9.50
N GLY A 159 -6.82 0.27 10.40
CA GLY A 159 -7.27 1.40 11.22
C GLY A 159 -6.18 1.95 12.16
N VAL A 160 -5.14 1.14 12.42
CA VAL A 160 -4.03 1.36 13.35
C VAL A 160 -4.50 1.46 14.79
N ASN A 161 -5.26 2.49 15.15
CA ASN A 161 -5.74 2.68 16.51
C ASN A 161 -6.78 1.63 16.93
N THR A 162 -6.90 1.43 18.23
CA THR A 162 -8.00 0.64 18.79
C THR A 162 -9.26 1.50 18.85
N TYR A 163 -10.34 1.03 18.23
CA TYR A 163 -11.67 1.64 18.32
C TYR A 163 -12.56 0.78 19.23
N THR A 164 -13.80 1.20 19.43
CA THR A 164 -14.79 0.42 20.15
C THR A 164 -16.03 0.17 19.30
N LEU A 165 -16.69 -0.97 19.53
CA LEU A 165 -18.00 -1.32 18.99
C LEU A 165 -18.96 -1.52 20.16
N ILE A 166 -20.20 -1.05 20.00
CA ILE A 166 -21.25 -1.16 21.02
C ILE A 166 -22.44 -1.86 20.40
N ASN A 167 -22.84 -3.01 20.95
CA ASN A 167 -23.97 -3.77 20.44
C ASN A 167 -25.31 -3.26 20.98
N ALA A 168 -26.43 -3.81 20.47
CA ALA A 168 -27.78 -3.36 20.85
C ALA A 168 -28.13 -3.57 22.33
N ALA A 169 -27.39 -4.43 23.06
CA ALA A 169 -27.53 -4.62 24.50
C ALA A 169 -26.70 -3.60 25.32
N GLY A 170 -25.93 -2.73 24.66
CA GLY A 170 -25.04 -1.77 25.28
C GLY A 170 -23.68 -2.34 25.71
N ASN A 171 -23.33 -3.56 25.29
CA ASN A 171 -22.02 -4.15 25.62
C ASN A 171 -20.95 -3.60 24.67
N ARG A 172 -19.80 -3.20 25.24
CA ARG A 172 -18.64 -2.70 24.50
C ARG A 172 -17.64 -3.82 24.19
N SER A 173 -17.05 -3.74 23.00
CA SER A 173 -15.87 -4.51 22.60
C SER A 173 -14.83 -3.58 21.96
N PHE A 174 -13.55 -3.88 22.13
CA PHE A 174 -12.46 -3.20 21.41
C PHE A 174 -12.25 -3.83 20.04
N VAL A 175 -11.91 -3.01 19.04
CA VAL A 175 -11.76 -3.45 17.65
C VAL A 175 -10.53 -2.84 16.96
N LYS A 176 -9.87 -3.64 16.12
CA LYS A 176 -8.97 -3.18 15.04
C LYS A 176 -9.60 -3.49 13.69
N PHE A 177 -9.50 -2.56 12.74
CA PHE A 177 -10.03 -2.69 11.38
C PHE A 177 -8.94 -3.08 10.39
N HIS A 178 -9.23 -4.04 9.50
CA HIS A 178 -8.31 -4.59 8.52
C HIS A 178 -8.92 -4.61 7.11
N PHE A 179 -8.09 -4.33 6.11
CA PHE A 179 -8.40 -4.45 4.69
C PHE A 179 -7.34 -5.32 4.03
N THR A 180 -7.72 -6.50 3.55
CA THR A 180 -6.79 -7.45 2.93
C THR A 180 -7.07 -7.54 1.43
N PRO A 181 -6.12 -7.16 0.55
CA PRO A 181 -6.34 -7.08 -0.90
C PRO A 181 -6.56 -8.46 -1.48
N THR A 182 -7.56 -8.62 -2.35
CA THR A 182 -7.82 -9.92 -3.01
C THR A 182 -6.78 -10.27 -4.08
N LEU A 183 -6.02 -9.27 -4.55
CA LEU A 183 -4.88 -9.45 -5.46
C LEU A 183 -3.60 -9.90 -4.74
N GLY A 184 -3.62 -9.96 -3.40
CA GLY A 184 -2.46 -10.22 -2.56
C GLY A 184 -1.61 -8.99 -2.27
N VAL A 185 -0.63 -9.16 -1.38
CA VAL A 185 0.33 -8.10 -1.00
C VAL A 185 1.59 -8.25 -1.84
N HIS A 186 1.92 -7.21 -2.61
CA HIS A 186 3.04 -7.21 -3.57
C HIS A 186 3.78 -5.89 -3.53
N SER A 187 5.10 -5.93 -3.74
CA SER A 187 6.01 -4.80 -3.52
C SER A 187 7.04 -4.67 -4.64
N LEU A 188 7.53 -3.47 -4.87
CA LEU A 188 8.64 -3.23 -5.77
C LEU A 188 9.97 -3.67 -5.13
N VAL A 189 11.04 -3.70 -5.90
CA VAL A 189 12.42 -3.71 -5.38
C VAL A 189 12.99 -2.28 -5.40
N TRP A 190 14.01 -1.98 -4.58
CA TRP A 190 14.40 -0.59 -4.33
C TRP A 190 14.91 0.17 -5.56
N ASP A 191 15.83 -0.42 -6.34
CA ASP A 191 16.33 0.20 -7.59
C ASP A 191 15.19 0.52 -8.57
N GLU A 192 14.22 -0.39 -8.69
CA GLU A 192 13.03 -0.18 -9.51
C GLU A 192 12.17 0.97 -8.98
N ALA A 193 11.88 0.97 -7.67
CA ALA A 193 11.05 1.99 -7.03
C ALA A 193 11.65 3.40 -7.18
N LEU A 194 12.97 3.54 -7.03
CA LEU A 194 13.71 4.77 -7.26
C LEU A 194 13.68 5.20 -8.74
N LYS A 195 13.97 4.28 -9.68
CA LYS A 195 13.91 4.58 -11.12
C LYS A 195 12.52 5.05 -11.54
N ILE A 196 11.46 4.45 -11.02
CA ILE A 196 10.07 4.86 -11.29
C ILE A 196 9.80 6.28 -10.79
N CYS A 197 10.39 6.71 -9.67
CA CYS A 197 10.17 8.08 -9.16
C CYS A 197 10.52 9.16 -10.19
N GLY A 198 11.55 8.94 -11.02
CA GLY A 198 11.91 9.84 -12.11
C GLY A 198 11.21 9.52 -13.44
N GLN A 199 10.98 8.25 -13.74
CA GLN A 199 10.43 7.81 -15.03
C GLN A 199 8.91 8.01 -15.13
N ASP A 200 8.19 7.81 -14.03
CA ASP A 200 6.74 7.96 -13.93
C ASP A 200 6.34 8.27 -12.46
N PRO A 201 6.47 9.52 -11.99
CA PRO A 201 6.12 9.89 -10.62
C PRO A 201 4.62 9.68 -10.29
N ASP A 202 3.78 9.46 -11.31
CA ASP A 202 2.35 9.17 -11.20
C ASP A 202 2.01 7.67 -11.33
N PHE A 203 2.99 6.77 -11.17
CA PHE A 203 2.83 5.32 -11.39
C PHE A 203 1.64 4.70 -10.65
N HIS A 204 1.51 4.93 -9.33
CA HIS A 204 0.40 4.36 -8.56
C HIS A 204 -0.94 5.05 -8.86
N ARG A 205 -0.93 6.35 -9.12
CA ARG A 205 -2.11 7.10 -9.57
C ARG A 205 -2.65 6.55 -10.89
N LYS A 206 -1.77 6.36 -11.87
CA LYS A 206 -2.10 5.82 -13.19
C LYS A 206 -2.52 4.35 -13.12
N ASP A 207 -1.86 3.56 -12.28
CA ASP A 207 -2.23 2.16 -12.06
C ASP A 207 -3.67 2.02 -11.55
N LEU A 208 -4.04 2.77 -10.49
CA LEU A 208 -5.40 2.74 -9.96
C LEU A 208 -6.43 3.23 -10.99
N TYR A 209 -6.15 4.38 -11.62
CA TYR A 209 -7.04 4.95 -12.63
C TYR A 209 -7.29 3.98 -13.79
N THR A 210 -6.22 3.38 -14.31
CA THR A 210 -6.25 2.44 -15.43
C THR A 210 -7.01 1.18 -15.08
N ALA A 211 -6.79 0.61 -13.88
CA ALA A 211 -7.48 -0.59 -13.43
C ALA A 211 -9.00 -0.39 -13.40
N ILE A 212 -9.45 0.72 -12.80
CA ILE A 212 -10.87 1.06 -12.74
C ILE A 212 -11.44 1.33 -14.13
N ASN A 213 -10.73 2.10 -14.97
CA ASN A 213 -11.18 2.42 -16.33
C ASN A 213 -11.30 1.18 -17.24
N LYS A 214 -10.46 0.16 -17.01
CA LYS A 214 -10.52 -1.13 -17.73
C LYS A 214 -11.50 -2.14 -17.11
N GLY A 215 -12.28 -1.74 -16.10
CA GLY A 215 -13.24 -2.63 -15.44
C GLY A 215 -12.61 -3.72 -14.57
N VAL A 216 -11.33 -3.59 -14.20
CA VAL A 216 -10.62 -4.49 -13.28
C VAL A 216 -10.61 -3.83 -11.90
N PHE A 217 -11.75 -3.90 -11.22
CA PHE A 217 -11.98 -3.22 -9.96
C PHE A 217 -11.17 -3.85 -8.81
N PRO A 218 -10.33 -3.08 -8.10
CA PRO A 218 -9.64 -3.59 -6.94
C PRO A 218 -10.60 -3.83 -5.78
N LYS A 219 -10.35 -4.92 -5.04
CA LYS A 219 -11.17 -5.38 -3.93
C LYS A 219 -10.32 -5.69 -2.70
N TRP A 220 -10.88 -5.46 -1.53
CA TRP A 220 -10.31 -5.84 -0.24
C TRP A 220 -11.36 -6.54 0.60
N LYS A 221 -10.98 -7.64 1.26
CA LYS A 221 -11.74 -8.22 2.36
C LYS A 221 -11.64 -7.27 3.55
N PHE A 222 -12.76 -6.86 4.10
CA PHE A 222 -12.84 -6.09 5.34
C PHE A 222 -12.96 -7.02 6.54
N GLY A 223 -12.09 -6.86 7.52
CA GLY A 223 -12.07 -7.67 8.73
C GLY A 223 -11.93 -6.87 10.02
N ILE A 224 -12.37 -7.51 11.09
CA ILE A 224 -12.34 -7.00 12.46
C ILE A 224 -11.58 -8.00 13.35
N GLN A 225 -10.63 -7.50 14.15
CA GLN A 225 -10.16 -8.21 15.34
C GLN A 225 -10.95 -7.69 16.53
N ILE A 226 -11.43 -8.57 17.41
CA ILE A 226 -12.29 -8.19 18.53
C ILE A 226 -11.68 -8.64 19.85
N CYS A 227 -11.46 -7.69 20.75
CA CYS A 227 -11.13 -7.96 22.14
C CYS A 227 -12.35 -7.61 23.02
N PRO A 228 -12.96 -8.58 23.71
CA PRO A 228 -13.99 -8.29 24.71
C PRO A 228 -13.46 -7.34 25.78
N GLU A 229 -14.30 -6.44 26.29
CA GLU A 229 -13.89 -5.46 27.32
C GLU A 229 -13.28 -6.13 28.56
N SER A 230 -13.78 -7.31 28.95
CA SER A 230 -13.27 -8.07 30.10
C SER A 230 -11.83 -8.56 29.95
N ARG A 231 -11.25 -8.52 28.74
CA ARG A 231 -9.92 -9.02 28.42
C ARG A 231 -8.91 -7.92 28.12
N GLN A 232 -9.27 -6.65 28.28
CA GLN A 232 -8.42 -5.50 27.95
C GLN A 232 -7.00 -5.63 28.52
N ASP A 233 -6.89 -6.15 29.75
CA ASP A 233 -5.61 -6.24 30.48
C ASP A 233 -4.91 -7.60 30.38
N ASP A 234 -5.45 -8.56 29.63
CA ASP A 234 -4.95 -9.95 29.54
C ASP A 234 -3.62 -10.09 28.77
N PHE A 235 -3.20 -9.05 28.05
CA PHE A 235 -2.07 -9.10 27.12
C PHE A 235 -0.80 -8.46 27.71
N ASP A 236 0.36 -8.94 27.27
CA ASP A 236 1.68 -8.39 27.66
C ASP A 236 1.90 -6.95 27.16
N PHE A 237 1.15 -6.54 26.14
CA PHE A 237 1.10 -5.18 25.63
C PHE A 237 -0.21 -4.50 26.00
N ASP A 238 -0.23 -3.17 25.99
CA ASP A 238 -1.47 -2.42 26.12
C ASP A 238 -2.23 -2.47 24.79
N ILE A 239 -3.49 -2.92 24.79
CA ILE A 239 -4.27 -3.01 23.55
C ILE A 239 -4.56 -1.62 22.96
N LEU A 240 -4.37 -0.54 23.72
CA LEU A 240 -4.55 0.86 23.31
C LEU A 240 -3.25 1.51 22.80
N ASP A 241 -2.14 0.77 22.79
CA ASP A 241 -0.86 1.25 22.27
C ASP A 241 -0.80 1.09 20.74
N ALA A 242 -0.78 2.23 20.03
CA ALA A 242 -0.71 2.29 18.57
C ALA A 242 0.63 1.78 17.98
N THR A 243 1.66 1.56 18.79
CA THR A 243 2.91 0.92 18.37
C THR A 243 2.84 -0.61 18.39
N LYS A 244 1.68 -1.18 18.77
CA LYS A 244 1.49 -2.63 18.95
C LYS A 244 0.45 -3.21 17.99
N VAL A 245 0.81 -4.33 17.36
CA VAL A 245 -0.14 -5.23 16.67
C VAL A 245 -0.82 -6.14 17.68
N TRP A 246 -2.06 -6.52 17.36
CA TRP A 246 -2.71 -7.66 18.00
C TRP A 246 -2.38 -8.89 17.15
N SER A 247 -1.56 -9.81 17.69
CA SER A 247 -1.19 -11.03 16.96
C SER A 247 -2.47 -11.80 16.56
N GLU A 248 -2.51 -12.29 15.32
CA GLU A 248 -3.65 -13.01 14.78
C GLU A 248 -3.90 -14.35 15.49
N GLU A 249 -2.88 -14.90 16.18
CA GLU A 249 -3.02 -16.07 17.04
C GLU A 249 -3.80 -15.78 18.33
N LEU A 250 -3.66 -14.57 18.88
CA LEU A 250 -4.32 -14.16 20.11
C LEU A 250 -5.73 -13.65 19.85
N LEU A 251 -5.88 -12.85 18.79
CA LEU A 251 -7.14 -12.23 18.37
C LEU A 251 -7.27 -12.38 16.85
N PRO A 252 -7.95 -13.43 16.35
CA PRO A 252 -8.02 -13.68 14.91
C PRO A 252 -8.82 -12.60 14.18
N ILE A 253 -8.46 -12.33 12.93
CA ILE A 253 -9.23 -11.45 12.04
C ILE A 253 -10.48 -12.20 11.58
N ARG A 254 -11.66 -11.68 11.91
CA ARG A 254 -12.92 -12.10 11.30
C ARG A 254 -13.21 -11.18 10.12
N TYR A 255 -13.05 -11.70 8.91
CA TYR A 255 -13.47 -10.99 7.71
C TYR A 255 -15.01 -11.03 7.62
N ILE A 256 -15.67 -9.88 7.45
CA ILE A 256 -17.15 -9.75 7.44
C ILE A 256 -17.71 -8.99 6.22
N GLY A 257 -16.86 -8.35 5.41
CA GLY A 257 -17.31 -7.58 4.25
C GLY A 257 -16.27 -7.44 3.14
N GLU A 258 -16.63 -6.69 2.10
CA GLU A 258 -15.80 -6.37 0.94
C GLU A 258 -15.87 -4.86 0.62
N LEU A 259 -14.72 -4.28 0.34
CA LEU A 259 -14.55 -2.97 -0.26
C LEU A 259 -14.17 -3.15 -1.73
N GLU A 260 -14.87 -2.51 -2.66
CA GLU A 260 -14.56 -2.48 -4.11
C GLU A 260 -14.49 -1.04 -4.60
N LEU A 261 -13.46 -0.67 -5.37
CA LEU A 261 -13.40 0.64 -6.05
C LEU A 261 -13.73 0.49 -7.53
N ASN A 262 -14.75 1.20 -8.00
CA ASN A 262 -15.32 0.97 -9.33
C ASN A 262 -15.65 2.23 -10.13
N LYS A 263 -15.35 3.41 -9.61
CA LYS A 263 -15.49 4.67 -10.37
C LYS A 263 -14.34 5.63 -10.06
N ASN A 264 -13.68 6.12 -11.12
CA ASN A 264 -12.70 7.20 -11.01
C ASN A 264 -13.39 8.54 -10.72
N VAL A 265 -12.64 9.49 -10.17
CA VAL A 265 -13.11 10.87 -10.03
C VAL A 265 -13.41 11.50 -11.38
N ASP A 266 -14.44 12.35 -11.42
CA ASP A 266 -14.78 13.16 -12.58
C ASP A 266 -13.81 14.36 -12.67
N GLU A 267 -13.42 14.95 -11.54
CA GLU A 267 -12.40 16.00 -11.45
C GLU A 267 -11.53 15.85 -10.18
N PHE A 268 -10.21 15.74 -10.37
CA PHE A 268 -9.28 15.48 -9.26
C PHE A 268 -9.34 16.53 -8.14
N PHE A 269 -9.42 17.82 -8.46
CA PHE A 269 -9.33 18.88 -7.46
C PHE A 269 -10.56 18.94 -6.56
N THR A 270 -11.75 18.99 -7.15
CA THR A 270 -13.02 19.13 -6.42
C THR A 270 -13.39 17.87 -5.62
N GLU A 271 -12.86 16.71 -5.98
CA GLU A 271 -13.13 15.45 -5.29
C GLU A 271 -11.92 14.95 -4.49
N THR A 272 -10.77 14.67 -5.11
CA THR A 272 -9.61 14.10 -4.41
C THR A 272 -8.82 15.11 -3.58
N GLU A 273 -8.62 16.33 -4.09
CA GLU A 273 -7.88 17.34 -3.32
C GLU A 273 -8.71 17.86 -2.15
N GLN A 274 -10.00 18.12 -2.38
CA GLN A 274 -10.90 18.74 -1.40
C GLN A 274 -11.60 17.77 -0.43
N VAL A 275 -11.51 16.45 -0.61
CA VAL A 275 -12.02 15.51 0.41
C VAL A 275 -11.35 15.75 1.77
N ALA A 276 -12.12 15.68 2.84
CA ALA A 276 -11.65 15.76 4.21
C ALA A 276 -12.08 14.49 4.96
N PHE A 277 -11.09 13.79 5.50
CA PHE A 277 -11.31 12.63 6.37
C PHE A 277 -11.01 13.03 7.81
N CYS A 278 -11.70 12.42 8.76
CA CYS A 278 -11.50 12.70 10.18
C CYS A 278 -11.83 11.49 11.05
N THR A 279 -10.95 11.14 11.98
CA THR A 279 -11.23 10.05 12.94
C THR A 279 -12.45 10.34 13.82
N GLN A 280 -12.82 11.61 14.05
CA GLN A 280 -14.07 11.94 14.77
C GLN A 280 -15.34 11.60 13.99
N HIS A 281 -15.26 11.32 12.68
CA HIS A 281 -16.42 10.88 11.92
C HIS A 281 -16.71 9.41 12.22
N ILE A 282 -17.49 9.18 13.27
CA ILE A 282 -18.04 7.89 13.66
C ILE A 282 -19.57 7.94 13.62
N VAL A 283 -20.19 6.77 13.52
CA VAL A 283 -21.65 6.60 13.52
C VAL A 283 -22.10 5.84 14.76
N PRO A 284 -23.36 5.96 15.19
CA PRO A 284 -23.87 5.22 16.34
C PRO A 284 -23.55 3.72 16.28
N GLY A 285 -23.00 3.18 17.37
CA GLY A 285 -22.55 1.79 17.48
C GLY A 285 -21.04 1.59 17.26
N ILE A 286 -20.31 2.64 16.87
CA ILE A 286 -18.85 2.70 16.78
C ILE A 286 -18.38 3.83 17.67
N GLY A 287 -17.32 3.64 18.45
CA GLY A 287 -16.78 4.63 19.37
C GLY A 287 -15.26 4.68 19.40
N PHE A 288 -14.73 5.54 20.26
CA PHE A 288 -13.30 5.67 20.52
C PHE A 288 -12.86 4.78 21.68
N SER A 289 -11.55 4.56 21.78
CA SER A 289 -10.89 4.08 22.99
C SER A 289 -9.98 5.18 23.55
N ASP A 290 -9.35 4.92 24.71
CA ASP A 290 -8.35 5.80 25.32
C ASP A 290 -6.94 5.68 24.70
N ASP A 291 -6.83 5.15 23.48
CA ASP A 291 -5.59 5.19 22.69
C ASP A 291 -5.07 6.64 22.57
N PRO A 292 -3.91 6.98 23.16
CA PRO A 292 -3.45 8.35 23.29
C PRO A 292 -3.08 8.99 21.94
N LEU A 293 -2.79 8.20 20.91
CA LEU A 293 -2.62 8.69 19.56
C LEU A 293 -3.98 9.04 18.94
N LEU A 294 -4.98 8.17 19.08
CA LEU A 294 -6.34 8.40 18.54
C LEU A 294 -6.98 9.66 19.13
N GLN A 295 -6.82 9.86 20.44
CA GLN A 295 -7.39 11.00 21.16
C GLN A 295 -6.92 12.35 20.58
N GLY A 296 -5.62 12.53 20.32
CA GLY A 296 -5.14 13.78 19.71
C GLY A 296 -5.40 13.87 18.20
N ARG A 297 -5.48 12.73 17.50
CA ARG A 297 -5.89 12.70 16.09
C ARG A 297 -7.29 13.26 15.91
N ASN A 298 -8.22 12.90 16.80
CA ASN A 298 -9.58 13.42 16.78
C ASN A 298 -9.59 14.96 16.67
N PHE A 299 -8.78 15.67 17.46
CA PHE A 299 -8.68 17.13 17.40
C PHE A 299 -8.16 17.63 16.03
N SER A 300 -7.03 17.09 15.58
CA SER A 300 -6.25 17.63 14.45
C SER A 300 -7.01 17.67 13.12
N TYR A 301 -7.76 16.61 12.82
CA TYR A 301 -8.43 16.49 11.51
C TYR A 301 -9.54 17.53 11.29
N PHE A 302 -10.18 18.04 12.34
CA PHE A 302 -11.13 19.15 12.21
C PHE A 302 -10.39 20.48 12.08
N ASP A 303 -9.41 20.72 12.94
CA ASP A 303 -8.64 21.96 13.01
C ASP A 303 -7.95 22.30 11.67
N THR A 304 -7.23 21.34 11.09
CA THR A 304 -6.47 21.57 9.85
C THR A 304 -7.34 21.97 8.65
N GLN A 305 -8.64 21.63 8.64
CA GLN A 305 -9.52 22.00 7.54
C GLN A 305 -9.86 23.48 7.54
N LEU A 306 -9.76 24.17 8.68
CA LEU A 306 -10.10 25.59 8.81
C LEU A 306 -9.22 26.44 7.88
N SER A 307 -7.92 26.11 7.80
CA SER A 307 -6.98 26.79 6.91
C SER A 307 -6.90 26.15 5.52
N ARG A 308 -7.03 24.82 5.43
CA ARG A 308 -6.91 24.10 4.15
C ARG A 308 -8.10 24.32 3.22
N LEU A 309 -9.32 24.31 3.76
CA LEU A 309 -10.57 24.33 3.00
C LEU A 309 -11.54 25.46 3.42
N GLY A 310 -11.46 25.91 4.67
CA GLY A 310 -12.40 26.87 5.26
C GLY A 310 -13.44 26.20 6.15
N VAL A 311 -14.09 26.98 7.01
CA VAL A 311 -14.97 26.48 8.09
C VAL A 311 -16.18 25.65 7.63
N ASN A 312 -16.70 25.89 6.43
CA ASN A 312 -17.84 25.16 5.86
C ASN A 312 -17.41 24.01 4.91
N TRP A 313 -16.21 23.44 5.09
CA TRP A 313 -15.69 22.35 4.25
C TRP A 313 -16.60 21.12 4.13
N GLN A 314 -17.48 20.90 5.11
CA GLN A 314 -18.50 19.83 5.10
C GLN A 314 -19.58 20.04 4.03
N GLU A 315 -19.76 21.27 3.51
CA GLU A 315 -20.71 21.56 2.43
C GLU A 315 -20.16 21.25 1.03
N LEU A 316 -18.84 21.01 0.92
CA LEU A 316 -18.23 20.61 -0.35
C LEU A 316 -18.81 19.27 -0.82
N PRO A 317 -19.14 19.09 -2.12
CA PRO A 317 -19.88 17.92 -2.60
C PRO A 317 -19.36 16.56 -2.14
N ILE A 318 -18.03 16.38 -2.16
CA ILE A 318 -17.37 15.14 -1.75
C ILE A 318 -17.39 14.87 -0.23
N ASN A 319 -17.64 15.90 0.59
CA ASN A 319 -17.64 15.78 2.06
C ASN A 319 -19.06 15.68 2.64
N ARG A 320 -20.08 16.05 1.87
CA ARG A 320 -21.47 16.04 2.34
C ARG A 320 -21.92 14.61 2.65
N PRO A 321 -22.56 14.37 3.80
CA PRO A 321 -23.27 13.11 4.02
C PRO A 321 -24.46 12.99 3.06
N ILE A 322 -24.88 11.75 2.82
CA ILE A 322 -26.07 11.44 2.02
C ILE A 322 -27.37 11.47 2.86
N CYS A 323 -27.25 11.46 4.18
CA CYS A 323 -28.37 11.59 5.11
C CYS A 323 -28.72 13.07 5.38
N PRO A 324 -29.94 13.34 5.88
CA PRO A 324 -30.32 14.70 6.29
C PRO A 324 -29.36 15.30 7.33
N ILE A 325 -29.08 16.60 7.23
CA ILE A 325 -28.32 17.36 8.22
C ILE A 325 -29.26 18.41 8.81
N MET A 326 -29.45 18.38 10.12
CA MET A 326 -30.25 19.37 10.82
C MET A 326 -29.58 19.76 12.14
N ASN A 327 -29.08 20.99 12.23
CA ASN A 327 -28.42 21.51 13.42
C ASN A 327 -28.54 23.05 13.51
N ASN A 328 -27.91 23.64 14.52
CA ASN A 328 -27.89 25.07 14.79
C ASN A 328 -26.60 25.80 14.35
N HIS A 329 -25.68 25.14 13.64
CA HIS A 329 -24.50 25.80 13.07
C HIS A 329 -24.89 26.72 11.90
N ARG A 330 -24.35 27.95 11.87
CA ARG A 330 -24.69 29.01 10.90
C ARG A 330 -23.42 29.75 10.44
N ASP A 331 -23.61 30.59 9.42
CA ASP A 331 -22.62 31.53 8.88
C ASP A 331 -21.31 30.86 8.40
N GLY A 332 -20.17 31.50 8.62
CA GLY A 332 -18.85 31.03 8.19
C GLY A 332 -18.53 31.29 6.71
N GLN A 333 -17.23 31.31 6.38
CA GLN A 333 -16.75 31.49 5.01
C GLN A 333 -17.26 30.36 4.10
N GLY A 334 -17.67 30.71 2.88
CA GLY A 334 -18.11 29.72 1.89
C GLY A 334 -19.43 29.03 2.23
N ARG A 335 -20.34 29.70 2.95
CA ARG A 335 -21.65 29.15 3.27
C ARG A 335 -22.56 29.10 2.04
N HIS A 336 -22.98 27.89 1.65
CA HIS A 336 -23.93 27.64 0.57
C HIS A 336 -25.34 27.34 1.11
N SER A 337 -25.47 26.61 2.22
CA SER A 337 -26.77 26.20 2.74
C SER A 337 -27.55 27.35 3.37
N ILE A 338 -28.76 27.63 2.86
CA ILE A 338 -29.68 28.62 3.43
C ILE A 338 -30.67 27.92 4.37
N HIS A 339 -30.59 28.23 5.66
CA HIS A 339 -31.52 27.70 6.66
C HIS A 339 -32.71 28.65 6.82
N LYS A 340 -33.92 28.19 6.50
CA LYS A 340 -35.15 28.97 6.69
C LYS A 340 -35.58 28.93 8.14
N GLY A 341 -36.08 30.05 8.66
CA GLY A 341 -36.64 30.15 10.01
C GLY A 341 -36.03 31.28 10.83
N LYS A 342 -36.61 31.52 12.02
CA LYS A 342 -36.19 32.60 12.93
C LYS A 342 -35.34 32.12 14.12
N PHE A 343 -35.12 30.81 14.27
CA PHE A 343 -34.34 30.24 15.38
C PHE A 343 -33.06 29.56 14.89
N ASN A 344 -32.01 29.70 15.68
CA ASN A 344 -30.66 29.17 15.45
C ASN A 344 -30.02 28.68 16.75
N TYR A 345 -30.84 28.27 17.74
CA TYR A 345 -30.41 27.80 19.05
C TYR A 345 -31.36 26.73 19.60
N TRP A 346 -30.89 25.96 20.58
CA TRP A 346 -31.67 24.97 21.32
C TRP A 346 -31.40 25.09 22.83
N PRO A 347 -32.42 24.95 23.70
CA PRO A 347 -33.85 24.87 23.39
C PRO A 347 -34.42 26.19 22.88
N ASN A 348 -35.47 26.14 22.05
CA ASN A 348 -36.20 27.31 21.58
C ASN A 348 -37.73 27.13 21.77
N ARG A 349 -38.46 28.25 21.78
CA ARG A 349 -39.90 28.29 22.12
C ARG A 349 -40.84 27.59 21.12
N GLU A 350 -40.35 27.21 19.95
CA GLU A 350 -41.12 26.48 18.94
C GLU A 350 -40.69 25.00 18.82
N SER A 351 -39.77 24.57 19.69
CA SER A 351 -39.24 23.20 19.70
C SER A 351 -38.77 22.72 18.31
N ILE A 352 -38.16 23.61 17.52
CA ILE A 352 -37.60 23.24 16.22
C ILE A 352 -36.14 22.80 16.38
N VAL A 353 -35.69 21.84 15.55
CA VAL A 353 -34.34 21.25 15.62
C VAL A 353 -34.07 20.63 17.00
N THR A 354 -34.97 19.75 17.43
CA THR A 354 -34.85 18.99 18.69
C THR A 354 -33.73 17.95 18.60
N PRO A 355 -33.01 17.66 19.69
CA PRO A 355 -32.12 16.51 19.76
C PRO A 355 -32.87 15.20 19.47
N THR A 356 -32.22 14.28 18.76
CA THR A 356 -32.73 12.93 18.53
C THR A 356 -32.76 12.15 19.85
N PRO A 357 -33.89 11.52 20.23
CA PRO A 357 -33.95 10.59 21.36
C PRO A 357 -33.09 9.34 21.13
N ILE A 358 -32.56 8.73 22.21
CA ILE A 358 -31.75 7.50 22.12
C ILE A 358 -32.44 6.37 21.32
N PRO A 359 -33.73 6.04 21.53
CA PRO A 359 -34.41 4.99 20.77
C PRO A 359 -34.54 5.28 19.26
N GLU A 360 -34.35 6.54 18.86
CA GLU A 360 -34.44 6.99 17.46
C GLU A 360 -33.05 7.07 16.78
N GLY A 361 -32.00 6.55 17.43
CA GLY A 361 -30.66 6.42 16.85
C GLY A 361 -29.71 7.56 17.20
N ALA A 362 -29.89 8.23 18.34
CA ALA A 362 -28.91 9.19 18.83
C ALA A 362 -27.54 8.52 19.07
N TYR A 363 -26.46 9.26 18.79
CA TYR A 363 -25.13 8.85 19.24
C TYR A 363 -25.05 9.02 20.77
N VAL A 364 -24.61 7.97 21.47
CA VAL A 364 -24.45 7.97 22.93
C VAL A 364 -23.04 7.50 23.24
N ASP A 365 -22.29 8.33 23.97
CA ASP A 365 -21.00 7.93 24.49
C ASP A 365 -21.16 6.77 25.47
N TYR A 366 -20.32 5.76 25.33
CA TYR A 366 -20.28 4.65 26.28
C TYR A 366 -19.93 5.19 27.68
N PRO A 367 -20.68 4.84 28.74
CA PRO A 367 -20.46 5.32 30.10
C PRO A 367 -19.25 4.63 30.74
N GLU A 368 -18.06 4.86 30.18
CA GLU A 368 -16.80 4.32 30.65
C GLU A 368 -16.48 4.78 32.08
N LYS A 369 -15.99 3.84 32.90
CA LYS A 369 -15.53 4.14 34.25
C LYS A 369 -14.12 4.71 34.20
N ILE A 370 -14.00 6.02 34.36
CA ILE A 370 -12.71 6.70 34.44
C ILE A 370 -12.30 6.83 35.90
N THR A 371 -11.25 6.11 36.31
CA THR A 371 -10.57 6.31 37.60
C THR A 371 -9.16 6.78 37.31
N ALA A 372 -8.91 8.08 37.48
CA ALA A 372 -7.70 8.70 36.98
C ALA A 372 -7.16 9.82 37.90
N ILE A 373 -5.90 10.16 37.68
CA ILE A 373 -5.28 11.42 38.08
C ILE A 373 -4.94 12.23 36.84
N LYS A 374 -4.98 13.56 36.92
CA LYS A 374 -4.60 14.44 35.79
C LYS A 374 -3.08 14.55 35.72
N GLN A 375 -2.44 13.76 34.87
CA GLN A 375 -0.99 13.74 34.70
C GLN A 375 -0.60 13.48 33.23
N ARG A 376 0.58 13.97 32.83
CA ARG A 376 1.21 13.64 31.54
C ARG A 376 2.09 12.40 31.73
N LEU A 377 1.51 11.22 31.55
CA LEU A 377 2.20 9.93 31.62
C LEU A 377 1.49 8.90 30.76
N HIS A 378 2.18 7.81 30.44
CA HIS A 378 1.58 6.58 29.91
C HIS A 378 1.53 5.48 30.97
N SER A 379 0.70 4.47 30.72
CA SER A 379 0.64 3.28 31.58
C SER A 379 1.96 2.49 31.48
N ARG A 380 2.24 1.63 32.48
CA ARG A 380 3.47 0.83 32.50
C ARG A 380 3.63 -0.06 31.25
N LYS A 381 2.53 -0.55 30.67
CA LYS A 381 2.59 -1.45 29.50
C LYS A 381 3.09 -0.75 28.22
N PHE A 382 3.01 0.58 28.16
CA PHE A 382 3.56 1.36 27.04
C PHE A 382 5.10 1.34 27.02
N SER A 383 5.80 1.06 28.13
CA SER A 383 7.27 1.15 28.18
C SER A 383 8.03 0.01 27.47
N GLU A 384 7.33 -0.98 26.92
CA GLU A 384 7.94 -2.06 26.12
C GLU A 384 7.98 -1.65 24.65
N HIS A 385 9.18 -1.52 24.07
CA HIS A 385 9.34 -0.98 22.71
C HIS A 385 10.01 -1.94 21.71
N PHE A 386 10.45 -3.13 22.14
CA PHE A 386 11.36 -3.96 21.34
C PHE A 386 10.80 -5.33 20.97
N ASN A 387 9.95 -5.94 21.80
CA ASN A 387 9.46 -7.30 21.55
C ASN A 387 8.77 -7.42 20.19
N GLN A 388 7.87 -6.49 19.86
CA GLN A 388 7.19 -6.59 18.58
C GLN A 388 8.06 -6.23 17.37
N ALA A 389 9.12 -5.44 17.56
CA ALA A 389 10.13 -5.24 16.51
C ALA A 389 10.90 -6.54 16.23
N GLN A 390 11.28 -7.28 17.29
CA GLN A 390 11.88 -8.62 17.18
C GLN A 390 10.90 -9.61 16.52
N LEU A 391 9.65 -9.67 17.00
CA LEU A 391 8.59 -10.51 16.43
C LEU A 391 8.40 -10.28 14.94
N PHE A 392 8.35 -9.01 14.49
CA PHE A 392 8.24 -8.67 13.08
C PHE A 392 9.43 -9.20 12.28
N TYR A 393 10.66 -8.86 12.67
CA TYR A 393 11.87 -9.29 11.97
C TYR A 393 12.00 -10.82 11.89
N ASN A 394 11.69 -11.51 12.98
CA ASN A 394 11.72 -12.97 13.03
C ASN A 394 10.69 -13.61 12.09
N SER A 395 9.57 -12.94 11.87
CA SER A 395 8.46 -13.41 11.03
C SER A 395 8.69 -13.19 9.54
N LEU A 396 9.67 -12.36 9.15
CA LEU A 396 10.04 -12.15 7.76
C LEU A 396 10.68 -13.41 7.15
N SER A 397 10.41 -13.64 5.87
CA SER A 397 11.15 -14.59 5.05
C SER A 397 12.60 -14.12 4.80
N GLU A 398 13.45 -15.01 4.32
CA GLU A 398 14.86 -14.68 4.09
C GLU A 398 15.06 -13.58 3.03
N ILE A 399 14.23 -13.54 1.98
CA ILE A 399 14.26 -12.44 1.01
C ILE A 399 13.81 -11.12 1.65
N GLU A 400 12.73 -11.12 2.45
CA GLU A 400 12.25 -9.91 3.12
C GLU A 400 13.28 -9.36 4.12
N LYS A 401 14.02 -10.23 4.83
CA LYS A 401 15.15 -9.80 5.67
C LYS A 401 16.28 -9.21 4.85
N THR A 402 16.60 -9.80 3.70
CA THR A 402 17.63 -9.30 2.78
C THR A 402 17.29 -7.89 2.30
N HIS A 403 16.04 -7.67 1.87
CA HIS A 403 15.56 -6.34 1.49
C HIS A 403 15.56 -5.35 2.65
N LEU A 404 15.20 -5.77 3.85
CA LEU A 404 15.23 -4.91 5.04
C LEU A 404 16.67 -4.47 5.37
N ILE A 405 17.64 -5.39 5.32
CA ILE A 405 19.07 -5.08 5.50
C ILE A 405 19.54 -4.11 4.42
N ALA A 406 19.15 -4.35 3.16
CA ALA A 406 19.51 -3.46 2.05
C ALA A 406 18.89 -2.06 2.21
N ALA A 407 17.63 -1.97 2.66
CA ALA A 407 16.97 -0.71 2.96
C ALA A 407 17.65 0.03 4.10
N ALA A 408 17.96 -0.64 5.21
CA ALA A 408 18.67 -0.03 6.34
C ALA A 408 20.07 0.47 5.92
N GLY A 409 20.79 -0.32 5.12
CA GLY A 409 22.07 0.07 4.55
C GLY A 409 21.94 1.31 3.65
N PHE A 410 20.95 1.35 2.76
CA PHE A 410 20.73 2.51 1.89
C PHE A 410 20.35 3.77 2.68
N GLU A 411 19.39 3.66 3.59
CA GLU A 411 18.85 4.80 4.35
C GLU A 411 19.92 5.44 5.25
N LEU A 412 20.72 4.62 5.92
CA LEU A 412 21.77 5.08 6.83
C LEU A 412 23.06 5.49 6.10
N ASP A 413 23.33 4.99 4.89
CA ASP A 413 24.40 5.49 4.01
C ASP A 413 24.17 6.96 3.61
N HIS A 414 22.90 7.40 3.58
CA HIS A 414 22.53 8.80 3.33
C HIS A 414 22.47 9.65 4.62
N CYS A 415 22.93 9.13 5.74
CA CYS A 415 23.13 9.91 6.97
C CYS A 415 24.59 10.36 7.04
N ASP A 416 24.84 11.64 6.75
CA ASP A 416 26.20 12.20 6.77
C ASP A 416 26.83 12.27 8.18
N ASP A 417 26.02 12.24 9.25
CA ASP A 417 26.52 12.29 10.63
C ASP A 417 26.81 10.89 11.18
N PRO A 418 28.07 10.56 11.50
CA PRO A 418 28.44 9.29 12.11
C PRO A 418 27.69 8.93 13.38
N ILE A 419 27.35 9.92 14.19
CA ILE A 419 26.61 9.69 15.43
C ILE A 419 25.27 9.03 15.12
N VAL A 420 24.61 9.43 14.03
CA VAL A 420 23.28 8.93 13.65
C VAL A 420 23.35 7.45 13.25
N TYR A 421 24.18 7.11 12.26
CA TYR A 421 24.24 5.73 11.79
C TYR A 421 24.87 4.76 12.80
N GLU A 422 25.84 5.20 13.62
CA GLU A 422 26.41 4.38 14.70
C GLU A 422 25.38 4.09 15.79
N ASN A 423 24.61 5.10 16.19
CA ASN A 423 23.52 4.95 17.15
C ASN A 423 22.43 4.02 16.62
N MET A 424 22.05 4.14 15.35
CA MET A 424 21.08 3.25 14.74
C MET A 424 21.57 1.81 14.66
N VAL A 425 22.83 1.57 14.29
CA VAL A 425 23.43 0.22 14.36
C VAL A 425 23.38 -0.33 15.80
N SER A 426 23.63 0.51 16.81
CA SER A 426 23.47 0.13 18.21
C SER A 426 22.01 -0.23 18.55
N ARG A 427 21.02 0.56 18.08
CA ARG A 427 19.59 0.25 18.24
C ARG A 427 19.20 -1.09 17.61
N LEU A 428 19.76 -1.43 16.44
CA LEU A 428 19.50 -2.72 15.78
C LEU A 428 19.95 -3.91 16.63
N THR A 429 20.94 -3.75 17.51
CA THR A 429 21.34 -4.80 18.47
C THR A 429 20.28 -5.13 19.52
N CYS A 430 19.25 -4.28 19.69
CA CYS A 430 18.07 -4.57 20.50
C CYS A 430 17.09 -5.50 19.76
N ILE A 431 17.25 -5.66 18.44
CA ILE A 431 16.36 -6.42 17.57
C ILE A 431 17.02 -7.74 17.20
N ASP A 432 18.15 -7.67 16.49
CA ASP A 432 18.89 -8.84 16.03
C ASP A 432 20.36 -8.49 15.78
N LEU A 433 21.27 -9.34 16.26
CA LEU A 433 22.71 -9.08 16.15
C LEU A 433 23.21 -9.21 14.71
N ASN A 434 22.72 -10.19 13.95
CA ASN A 434 23.16 -10.40 12.57
C ASN A 434 22.68 -9.27 11.67
N LEU A 435 21.45 -8.78 11.87
CA LEU A 435 20.94 -7.56 11.25
C LEU A 435 21.88 -6.38 11.52
N ALA A 436 22.20 -6.12 12.79
CA ALA A 436 23.07 -5.00 13.16
C ALA A 436 24.47 -5.12 12.54
N GLN A 437 25.05 -6.31 12.51
CA GLN A 437 26.36 -6.57 11.90
C GLN A 437 26.34 -6.35 10.39
N ALA A 438 25.34 -6.88 9.69
CA ALA A 438 25.19 -6.72 8.24
C ALA A 438 24.98 -5.26 7.82
N VAL A 439 24.26 -4.48 8.64
CA VAL A 439 24.07 -3.04 8.40
C VAL A 439 25.35 -2.27 8.72
N ALA A 440 26.03 -2.57 9.83
CA ALA A 440 27.28 -1.92 10.22
C ALA A 440 28.34 -1.99 9.13
N GLU A 441 28.51 -3.17 8.50
CA GLU A 441 29.43 -3.37 7.38
C GLU A 441 29.11 -2.47 6.18
N LYS A 442 27.81 -2.26 5.87
CA LYS A 442 27.38 -1.45 4.73
C LYS A 442 27.60 0.04 4.93
N VAL A 443 27.36 0.53 6.15
CA VAL A 443 27.31 1.98 6.45
C VAL A 443 28.61 2.51 7.07
N GLY A 444 29.56 1.62 7.37
CA GLY A 444 30.85 1.99 7.96
C GLY A 444 30.82 2.20 9.49
N ALA A 445 29.80 1.70 10.18
CA ALA A 445 29.75 1.75 11.65
C ALA A 445 30.63 0.65 12.30
N PRO A 446 31.07 0.82 13.55
CA PRO A 446 31.74 -0.24 14.30
C PRO A 446 30.87 -1.51 14.40
N THR A 447 31.40 -2.65 13.97
CA THR A 447 30.67 -3.93 13.99
C THR A 447 30.37 -4.38 15.42
N PRO A 448 29.09 -4.50 15.82
CA PRO A 448 28.75 -4.92 17.17
C PRO A 448 29.05 -6.41 17.40
N ILE A 449 29.60 -6.74 18.57
CA ILE A 449 29.96 -8.11 18.96
C ILE A 449 28.96 -8.75 19.94
N LYS A 450 28.00 -7.98 20.45
CA LYS A 450 26.99 -8.44 21.42
C LYS A 450 25.65 -7.77 21.17
N ALA A 451 24.57 -8.52 21.37
CA ALA A 451 23.24 -7.95 21.45
C ALA A 451 23.11 -7.15 22.77
N THR A 452 22.37 -6.04 22.73
CA THR A 452 22.05 -5.25 23.94
C THR A 452 20.84 -5.83 24.68
N ARG A 453 20.02 -6.63 23.99
CA ARG A 453 18.92 -7.42 24.55
C ARG A 453 18.80 -8.76 23.81
N PRO A 454 18.42 -9.86 24.49
CA PRO A 454 18.10 -11.11 23.80
C PRO A 454 16.94 -10.96 22.80
N ASN A 455 17.10 -11.49 21.60
CA ASN A 455 15.98 -11.71 20.66
C ASN A 455 15.23 -12.98 21.09
N HIS A 456 13.93 -12.88 21.34
CA HIS A 456 13.12 -14.02 21.79
C HIS A 456 12.90 -15.10 20.72
N GLY A 457 13.15 -14.82 19.44
CA GLY A 457 13.06 -15.79 18.34
C GLY A 457 11.64 -16.18 17.90
N GLU A 458 10.61 -15.77 18.66
CA GLU A 458 9.19 -15.99 18.31
C GLU A 458 8.79 -15.32 16.99
N LYS A 459 7.80 -15.91 16.33
CA LYS A 459 7.20 -15.45 15.07
C LYS A 459 5.68 -15.36 15.19
N SER A 460 5.04 -14.55 14.35
CA SER A 460 3.58 -14.43 14.25
C SER A 460 3.13 -14.41 12.79
N LYS A 461 1.95 -15.01 12.55
CA LYS A 461 1.27 -15.00 11.26
C LYS A 461 0.81 -13.59 10.89
N GLY A 462 0.68 -13.35 9.59
CA GLY A 462 0.12 -12.10 9.08
C GLY A 462 1.06 -10.90 9.11
N LEU A 463 2.34 -11.10 9.44
CA LEU A 463 3.36 -10.04 9.39
C LEU A 463 4.09 -10.01 8.04
N SER A 464 4.69 -11.13 7.64
CA SER A 464 5.32 -11.29 6.31
C SER A 464 4.30 -11.04 5.19
N GLN A 465 4.72 -10.36 4.12
CA GLN A 465 3.88 -10.16 2.94
C GLN A 465 3.57 -11.48 2.24
N LEU A 466 4.42 -12.50 2.39
CA LEU A 466 4.22 -13.82 1.80
C LEU A 466 3.06 -14.60 2.46
N CYS A 467 2.59 -14.18 3.64
CA CYS A 467 1.34 -14.67 4.21
C CYS A 467 0.09 -14.20 3.43
N PHE A 468 0.25 -13.28 2.48
CA PHE A 468 -0.83 -12.67 1.72
C PHE A 468 -0.61 -12.79 0.20
N THR A 469 0.07 -13.85 -0.26
CA THR A 469 -0.06 -14.26 -1.67
C THR A 469 -1.48 -14.78 -1.92
N THR A 470 -1.91 -14.83 -3.19
CA THR A 470 -3.22 -15.41 -3.52
C THR A 470 -3.32 -16.84 -3.02
N GLU A 471 -2.27 -17.64 -3.21
CA GLU A 471 -2.17 -19.02 -2.72
C GLU A 471 -2.29 -19.10 -1.19
N ALA A 472 -1.53 -18.29 -0.44
CA ALA A 472 -1.58 -18.27 1.03
C ALA A 472 -2.97 -17.90 1.56
N MET A 473 -3.74 -17.11 0.81
CA MET A 473 -5.13 -16.74 1.13
C MET A 473 -6.18 -17.72 0.59
N GLY A 474 -5.76 -18.81 -0.07
CA GLY A 474 -6.67 -19.77 -0.71
C GLY A 474 -7.44 -19.21 -1.90
N LEU A 475 -6.91 -18.17 -2.56
CA LEU A 475 -7.44 -17.58 -3.78
C LEU A 475 -6.73 -18.17 -5.01
N PRO A 476 -7.41 -18.27 -6.17
CA PRO A 476 -6.77 -18.75 -7.40
C PRO A 476 -5.61 -17.82 -7.81
N PRO A 477 -4.53 -18.36 -8.39
CA PRO A 477 -3.50 -17.55 -9.03
C PRO A 477 -4.11 -16.62 -10.08
N THR A 478 -3.59 -15.40 -10.18
CA THR A 478 -4.11 -14.42 -11.14
C THR A 478 -3.02 -13.50 -11.64
N ILE A 479 -3.18 -13.09 -12.91
CA ILE A 479 -2.41 -12.02 -13.54
C ILE A 479 -3.29 -10.82 -13.90
N ALA A 480 -4.53 -10.78 -13.39
CA ALA A 480 -5.45 -9.69 -13.64
C ALA A 480 -4.78 -8.35 -13.25
N SER A 481 -4.88 -7.35 -14.12
CA SER A 481 -4.24 -6.02 -14.04
C SER A 481 -2.71 -5.98 -14.11
N ARG A 482 -2.00 -7.11 -14.15
CA ARG A 482 -0.54 -7.11 -14.35
C ARG A 482 -0.23 -6.51 -15.72
N THR A 483 0.75 -5.63 -15.77
CA THR A 483 1.14 -4.90 -16.98
C THR A 483 2.30 -5.61 -17.65
N ILE A 484 2.12 -6.05 -18.90
CA ILE A 484 3.07 -6.94 -19.60
C ILE A 484 3.53 -6.27 -20.88
N ALA A 485 4.85 -6.14 -21.06
CA ALA A 485 5.45 -5.61 -22.27
C ALA A 485 5.72 -6.74 -23.26
N ILE A 486 5.32 -6.57 -24.53
CA ILE A 486 5.76 -7.42 -25.64
C ILE A 486 6.72 -6.62 -26.52
N ILE A 487 7.98 -7.05 -26.59
CA ILE A 487 9.04 -6.40 -27.36
C ILE A 487 9.01 -6.93 -28.79
N VAL A 488 8.84 -6.05 -29.78
CA VAL A 488 8.79 -6.44 -31.21
C VAL A 488 9.61 -5.51 -32.10
N GLY A 489 10.09 -6.01 -33.23
CA GLY A 489 10.65 -5.22 -34.32
C GLY A 489 10.04 -5.61 -35.67
N ASP A 490 10.46 -4.95 -36.75
CA ASP A 490 10.07 -5.39 -38.11
C ASP A 490 10.64 -6.80 -38.36
N GLY A 491 9.81 -7.73 -38.82
CA GLY A 491 10.15 -9.15 -38.97
C GLY A 491 9.82 -10.01 -37.74
N PHE A 492 8.83 -9.66 -36.93
CA PHE A 492 8.37 -10.52 -35.83
C PHE A 492 7.39 -11.60 -36.28
N SER A 493 7.34 -12.70 -35.52
CA SER A 493 6.33 -13.76 -35.67
C SER A 493 4.97 -13.26 -35.17
N PHE A 494 4.06 -12.97 -36.10
CA PHE A 494 2.70 -12.54 -35.77
C PHE A 494 1.92 -13.61 -35.00
N GLU A 495 2.17 -14.89 -35.31
CA GLU A 495 1.55 -16.02 -34.64
C GLU A 495 1.94 -16.05 -33.16
N HIS A 496 3.23 -16.03 -32.84
CA HIS A 496 3.72 -16.02 -31.46
C HIS A 496 3.18 -14.81 -30.69
N TYR A 497 3.26 -13.63 -31.31
CA TYR A 497 2.75 -12.39 -30.74
C TYR A 497 1.25 -12.47 -30.41
N SER A 498 0.43 -12.90 -31.37
CA SER A 498 -1.03 -12.88 -31.25
C SER A 498 -1.54 -13.91 -30.26
N ILE A 499 -0.97 -15.12 -30.25
CA ILE A 499 -1.32 -16.19 -29.30
C ILE A 499 -1.07 -15.73 -27.86
N VAL A 500 0.15 -15.28 -27.56
CA VAL A 500 0.52 -14.88 -26.19
C VAL A 500 -0.25 -13.63 -25.77
N LYS A 501 -0.35 -12.62 -26.64
CA LYS A 501 -1.12 -11.40 -26.34
C LYS A 501 -2.59 -11.72 -26.02
N LYS A 502 -3.22 -12.60 -26.80
CA LYS A 502 -4.62 -12.99 -26.60
C LYS A 502 -4.79 -13.72 -25.27
N ALA A 503 -3.98 -14.73 -24.99
CA ALA A 503 -4.06 -15.51 -23.75
C ALA A 503 -3.92 -14.61 -22.49
N LEU A 504 -2.96 -13.68 -22.51
CA LEU A 504 -2.77 -12.74 -21.40
C LEU A 504 -3.94 -11.76 -21.22
N ILE A 505 -4.54 -11.27 -22.31
CA ILE A 505 -5.71 -10.38 -22.27
C ILE A 505 -6.95 -11.11 -21.74
N GLU A 506 -7.14 -12.39 -22.09
CA GLU A 506 -8.24 -13.22 -21.60
C GLU A 506 -8.19 -13.36 -20.06
N GLU A 507 -7.00 -13.39 -19.48
CA GLU A 507 -6.75 -13.35 -18.02
C GLU A 507 -6.73 -11.93 -17.43
N LYS A 508 -7.22 -10.94 -18.17
CA LYS A 508 -7.34 -9.53 -17.76
C LYS A 508 -6.00 -8.83 -17.46
N ALA A 509 -4.89 -9.31 -18.01
CA ALA A 509 -3.62 -8.59 -17.98
C ALA A 509 -3.66 -7.37 -18.92
N PHE A 510 -2.87 -6.34 -18.61
CA PHE A 510 -2.71 -5.15 -19.43
C PHE A 510 -1.48 -5.31 -20.32
N VAL A 511 -1.70 -5.74 -21.56
CA VAL A 511 -0.62 -6.04 -22.50
C VAL A 511 -0.33 -4.83 -23.40
N TYR A 512 0.94 -4.41 -23.44
CA TYR A 512 1.41 -3.31 -24.28
C TYR A 512 2.50 -3.79 -25.24
N THR A 513 2.42 -3.36 -26.48
CA THR A 513 3.40 -3.63 -27.52
C THR A 513 4.43 -2.52 -27.53
N ILE A 514 5.70 -2.88 -27.34
CA ILE A 514 6.82 -1.96 -27.35
C ILE A 514 7.68 -2.26 -28.57
N GLY A 515 7.91 -1.24 -29.41
CA GLY A 515 8.67 -1.41 -30.65
C GLY A 515 9.77 -0.39 -30.86
N PRO A 516 10.45 -0.40 -32.03
CA PRO A 516 11.45 0.62 -32.36
C PRO A 516 10.82 2.00 -32.62
N LYS A 517 9.54 2.03 -32.99
CA LYS A 517 8.79 3.21 -33.42
C LYS A 517 7.30 3.02 -33.12
N ARG A 518 6.55 4.11 -32.94
CA ARG A 518 5.06 4.11 -32.86
C ARG A 518 4.35 4.16 -34.22
N GLN A 519 5.10 3.96 -35.30
CA GLN A 519 4.52 3.70 -36.62
C GLN A 519 4.26 2.19 -36.76
N HIS A 520 3.68 1.80 -37.90
CA HIS A 520 3.47 0.39 -38.20
C HIS A 520 4.77 -0.41 -38.17
N ILE A 521 4.70 -1.58 -37.53
CA ILE A 521 5.72 -2.61 -37.50
C ILE A 521 5.16 -3.78 -38.30
N THR A 522 5.95 -4.27 -39.26
CA THR A 522 5.53 -5.33 -40.19
C THR A 522 6.05 -6.68 -39.69
N ALA A 523 5.15 -7.64 -39.52
CA ALA A 523 5.48 -9.03 -39.19
C ALA A 523 6.05 -9.80 -40.39
N LEU A 524 6.62 -10.98 -40.16
CA LEU A 524 7.16 -11.85 -41.22
C LEU A 524 6.11 -12.23 -42.28
N ASN A 525 4.86 -12.41 -41.87
CA ASN A 525 3.75 -12.74 -42.77
C ASN A 525 3.13 -11.50 -43.45
N GLY A 526 3.71 -10.31 -43.26
CA GLY A 526 3.25 -9.05 -43.84
C GLY A 526 2.17 -8.31 -43.03
N GLU A 527 1.64 -8.92 -41.95
CA GLU A 527 0.70 -8.25 -41.04
C GLU A 527 1.32 -7.01 -40.40
N LYS A 528 0.51 -5.98 -40.13
CA LYS A 528 0.99 -4.72 -39.56
C LYS A 528 0.32 -4.44 -38.23
N ILE A 529 1.13 -4.17 -37.22
CA ILE A 529 0.66 -3.71 -35.91
C ILE A 529 1.23 -2.34 -35.59
N THR A 530 0.59 -1.60 -34.69
CA THR A 530 1.12 -0.34 -34.15
C THR A 530 1.58 -0.60 -32.73
N SER A 531 2.81 -0.19 -32.41
CA SER A 531 3.27 -0.26 -31.01
C SER A 531 2.59 0.82 -30.17
N ASP A 532 2.28 0.48 -28.92
CA ASP A 532 1.74 1.42 -27.94
C ASP A 532 2.80 2.47 -27.58
N HIS A 533 4.06 2.01 -27.45
CA HIS A 533 5.22 2.84 -27.14
C HIS A 533 6.47 2.36 -27.88
N HIS A 534 7.48 3.23 -27.99
CA HIS A 534 8.79 2.83 -28.48
C HIS A 534 9.78 2.56 -27.35
N PHE A 535 10.86 1.81 -27.62
CA PHE A 535 11.84 1.35 -26.62
C PHE A 535 12.43 2.45 -25.73
N GLU A 536 12.65 3.65 -26.28
CA GLU A 536 13.20 4.78 -25.52
C GLU A 536 12.18 5.49 -24.63
N ALA A 537 10.88 5.40 -24.92
CA ALA A 537 9.85 6.12 -24.17
C ALA A 537 9.42 5.40 -22.87
N MET A 538 9.64 4.09 -22.80
CA MET A 538 9.26 3.27 -21.66
C MET A 538 10.46 2.47 -21.15
N ARG A 539 10.37 1.93 -19.93
CA ARG A 539 11.38 1.07 -19.32
C ARG A 539 10.71 -0.16 -18.73
N SER A 540 11.49 -1.21 -18.46
CA SER A 540 10.92 -2.45 -17.94
C SER A 540 10.32 -2.25 -16.55
N THR A 541 10.84 -1.28 -15.78
CA THR A 541 10.31 -0.78 -14.50
C THR A 541 8.79 -0.55 -14.49
N LEU A 542 8.22 -0.12 -15.62
CA LEU A 542 6.79 0.20 -15.73
C LEU A 542 5.89 -1.02 -16.01
N PHE A 543 6.49 -2.21 -16.07
CA PHE A 543 5.84 -3.48 -16.39
C PHE A 543 6.17 -4.53 -15.33
N ASP A 544 5.22 -5.43 -15.09
CA ASP A 544 5.38 -6.61 -14.24
C ASP A 544 6.17 -7.73 -14.93
N SER A 545 6.17 -7.76 -16.25
CA SER A 545 6.76 -8.86 -17.04
C SER A 545 7.09 -8.45 -18.47
N LEU A 546 8.00 -9.22 -19.08
CA LEU A 546 8.50 -9.04 -20.44
C LEU A 546 8.25 -10.28 -21.29
N TYR A 547 7.76 -10.13 -22.52
CA TYR A 547 7.66 -11.20 -23.51
C TYR A 547 8.35 -10.82 -24.83
N ILE A 548 9.10 -11.75 -25.42
CA ILE A 548 9.82 -11.60 -26.69
C ILE A 548 9.38 -12.72 -27.65
N PRO A 549 8.58 -12.42 -28.70
CA PRO A 549 8.22 -13.40 -29.72
C PRO A 549 9.43 -13.72 -30.63
N GLY A 550 9.31 -14.78 -31.43
CA GLY A 550 10.32 -15.15 -32.42
C GLY A 550 10.31 -14.27 -33.68
N GLY A 551 11.16 -14.60 -34.64
CA GLY A 551 11.29 -13.98 -35.96
C GLY A 551 12.56 -13.15 -36.17
N ASP A 552 12.84 -12.84 -37.44
CA ASP A 552 14.05 -12.17 -37.94
C ASP A 552 14.36 -10.82 -37.29
N HIS A 553 13.36 -10.17 -36.67
CA HIS A 553 13.55 -8.91 -35.96
C HIS A 553 14.64 -8.97 -34.88
N ILE A 554 14.93 -10.15 -34.34
CA ILE A 554 15.92 -10.36 -33.28
C ILE A 554 17.32 -9.95 -33.73
N GLU A 555 17.68 -10.15 -35.00
CA GLU A 555 18.98 -9.75 -35.55
C GLU A 555 19.26 -8.25 -35.38
N GLU A 556 18.21 -7.43 -35.46
CA GLU A 556 18.30 -5.98 -35.26
C GLU A 556 18.13 -5.58 -33.79
N LEU A 557 17.33 -6.32 -33.01
CA LEU A 557 17.12 -6.00 -31.59
C LEU A 557 18.37 -6.25 -30.74
N ILE A 558 19.14 -7.31 -31.02
CA ILE A 558 20.38 -7.60 -30.26
C ILE A 558 21.45 -6.50 -30.41
N LYS A 559 21.38 -5.72 -31.50
CA LYS A 559 22.29 -4.59 -31.77
C LYS A 559 21.87 -3.32 -31.01
N LYS A 560 20.70 -3.30 -30.37
CA LYS A 560 20.16 -2.12 -29.68
C LYS A 560 20.42 -2.21 -28.18
N GLY A 561 21.37 -1.40 -27.69
CA GLY A 561 21.71 -1.35 -26.26
C GLY A 561 20.51 -1.10 -25.34
N ARG A 562 19.53 -0.27 -25.77
CA ARG A 562 18.29 -0.09 -25.03
C ARG A 562 17.51 -1.38 -24.85
N VAL A 563 17.37 -2.20 -25.89
CA VAL A 563 16.60 -3.45 -25.82
C VAL A 563 17.31 -4.48 -24.94
N ILE A 564 18.64 -4.57 -25.04
CA ILE A 564 19.45 -5.36 -24.11
C ILE A 564 19.21 -4.92 -22.66
N HIS A 565 19.17 -3.62 -22.41
CA HIS A 565 18.87 -3.08 -21.08
C HIS A 565 17.46 -3.45 -20.60
N TRP A 566 16.43 -3.45 -21.46
CA TRP A 566 15.08 -3.89 -21.08
C TRP A 566 15.08 -5.32 -20.51
N VAL A 567 15.84 -6.23 -21.13
CA VAL A 567 15.96 -7.62 -20.69
C VAL A 567 16.77 -7.73 -19.39
N ARG A 568 17.89 -7.01 -19.29
CA ARG A 568 18.73 -6.98 -18.08
C ARG A 568 18.00 -6.39 -16.88
N GLU A 569 17.29 -5.29 -17.06
CA GLU A 569 16.51 -4.60 -16.02
C GLU A 569 15.33 -5.45 -15.56
N ALA A 570 14.58 -6.08 -16.48
CA ALA A 570 13.57 -7.05 -16.10
C ALA A 570 14.17 -8.24 -15.32
N PHE A 571 15.38 -8.67 -15.68
CA PHE A 571 16.06 -9.76 -14.99
C PHE A 571 16.51 -9.35 -13.58
N GLY A 572 17.22 -8.22 -13.46
CA GLY A 572 17.71 -7.67 -12.19
C GLY A 572 16.59 -7.32 -11.21
N HIS A 573 15.43 -6.89 -11.72
CA HIS A 573 14.23 -6.66 -10.91
C HIS A 573 13.41 -7.92 -10.65
N CYS A 574 13.95 -9.12 -10.85
CA CYS A 574 13.29 -10.40 -10.54
C CYS A 574 11.95 -10.63 -11.26
N LYS A 575 11.72 -9.99 -12.42
CA LYS A 575 10.48 -10.15 -13.19
C LYS A 575 10.49 -11.44 -13.99
N ALA A 576 9.27 -11.93 -14.29
CA ALA A 576 9.10 -13.00 -15.26
C ALA A 576 9.52 -12.50 -16.65
N ILE A 577 10.23 -13.34 -17.40
CA ILE A 577 10.65 -13.07 -18.77
C ILE A 577 10.26 -14.26 -19.62
N GLY A 578 9.45 -14.05 -20.65
CA GLY A 578 9.07 -15.07 -21.62
C GLY A 578 9.77 -14.85 -22.96
N ALA A 579 10.31 -15.89 -23.57
CA ALA A 579 10.76 -15.82 -24.97
C ALA A 579 10.47 -17.09 -25.75
N THR A 580 10.18 -16.91 -27.04
CA THR A 580 9.86 -18.04 -27.94
C THR A 580 10.65 -17.95 -29.23
N GLY A 581 10.99 -19.09 -29.84
CA GLY A 581 11.74 -19.15 -31.09
C GLY A 581 13.07 -18.39 -31.01
N GLU A 582 13.35 -17.56 -32.02
CA GLU A 582 14.54 -16.71 -32.11
C GLU A 582 14.62 -15.70 -30.96
N GLY A 583 13.51 -15.38 -30.28
CA GLY A 583 13.49 -14.49 -29.13
C GLY A 583 14.40 -14.94 -27.97
N ILE A 584 14.70 -16.24 -27.89
CA ILE A 584 15.62 -16.83 -26.92
C ILE A 584 17.05 -16.30 -27.12
N GLU A 585 17.46 -16.01 -28.36
CA GLU A 585 18.79 -15.46 -28.65
C GLU A 585 18.96 -14.07 -28.03
N LEU A 586 17.91 -13.24 -27.99
CA LEU A 586 17.98 -11.94 -27.34
C LEU A 586 18.28 -12.05 -25.84
N ILE A 587 17.74 -13.07 -25.16
CA ILE A 587 18.07 -13.35 -23.76
C ILE A 587 19.54 -13.76 -23.64
N GLN A 588 20.01 -14.69 -24.48
CA GLN A 588 21.40 -15.16 -24.48
C GLN A 588 22.40 -14.02 -24.70
N LYS A 589 22.09 -13.07 -25.59
CA LYS A 589 22.94 -11.90 -25.84
C LYS A 589 22.84 -10.86 -24.72
N SER A 590 21.73 -10.82 -23.99
CA SER A 590 21.52 -9.83 -22.94
C SER A 590 22.39 -10.12 -21.74
N PHE A 591 22.50 -11.36 -21.27
CA PHE A 591 23.37 -11.70 -20.15
C PHE A 591 23.92 -13.12 -20.24
N HIS A 592 25.10 -13.33 -19.66
CA HIS A 592 25.75 -14.63 -19.54
C HIS A 592 25.85 -14.97 -18.06
N LEU A 593 25.10 -15.99 -17.64
CA LEU A 593 25.12 -16.49 -16.27
C LEU A 593 25.66 -17.92 -16.25
N PRO A 594 26.47 -18.29 -15.26
CA PRO A 594 26.87 -19.68 -15.06
C PRO A 594 25.64 -20.57 -14.91
N GLY A 595 25.55 -21.65 -15.70
CA GLY A 595 24.47 -22.62 -15.59
C GLY A 595 23.10 -22.18 -16.11
N ILE A 596 23.01 -21.07 -16.87
CA ILE A 596 21.75 -20.68 -17.50
C ILE A 596 21.24 -21.77 -18.44
N GLU A 597 20.00 -22.21 -18.21
CA GLU A 597 19.30 -23.16 -19.06
C GLU A 597 18.22 -22.42 -19.88
N LEU A 598 18.22 -22.66 -21.18
CA LEU A 598 17.25 -22.10 -22.12
C LEU A 598 16.84 -23.19 -23.09
N SER A 599 15.59 -23.16 -23.55
CA SER A 599 15.05 -24.14 -24.49
C SER A 599 15.86 -24.19 -25.79
N ARG A 600 16.21 -25.42 -26.22
CA ARG A 600 16.97 -25.70 -27.46
C ARG A 600 16.21 -26.60 -28.44
N ASP A 601 15.15 -27.24 -27.96
CA ASP A 601 14.33 -28.23 -28.65
C ASP A 601 12.85 -28.04 -28.28
N ALA A 602 12.05 -29.12 -28.24
CA ALA A 602 10.62 -29.03 -27.96
C ALA A 602 10.28 -28.69 -26.51
N ASP A 603 11.23 -28.81 -25.58
CA ASP A 603 10.93 -28.65 -24.16
C ASP A 603 10.84 -27.18 -23.74
N VAL A 604 9.85 -26.87 -22.90
CA VAL A 604 9.73 -25.57 -22.22
C VAL A 604 10.65 -25.57 -21.01
N ILE A 605 11.49 -24.54 -20.89
CA ILE A 605 12.44 -24.39 -19.78
C ILE A 605 12.04 -23.17 -18.94
N ASP A 606 12.00 -23.34 -17.63
CA ASP A 606 11.86 -22.28 -16.63
C ASP A 606 13.14 -22.19 -15.80
N PHE A 607 13.96 -21.18 -16.08
CA PHE A 607 15.18 -20.89 -15.34
C PHE A 607 14.97 -19.65 -14.47
N PHE A 608 14.62 -19.84 -13.19
CA PHE A 608 14.36 -18.75 -12.24
C PHE A 608 13.34 -17.71 -12.77
N GLY A 609 12.25 -18.14 -13.41
CA GLY A 609 11.23 -17.28 -13.98
C GLY A 609 11.59 -16.68 -15.35
N VAL A 610 12.69 -17.13 -15.96
CA VAL A 610 12.98 -16.96 -17.39
C VAL A 610 12.44 -18.18 -18.12
N VAL A 611 11.27 -18.01 -18.74
CA VAL A 611 10.53 -19.06 -19.41
C VAL A 611 10.83 -19.02 -20.91
N THR A 612 11.33 -20.11 -21.47
CA THR A 612 11.70 -20.20 -22.89
C THR A 612 11.12 -21.43 -23.55
N ALA A 613 10.72 -21.29 -24.82
CA ALA A 613 10.25 -22.39 -25.65
C ALA A 613 10.63 -22.18 -27.12
N LYS A 614 11.40 -23.09 -27.72
CA LYS A 614 11.79 -22.96 -29.13
C LYS A 614 10.59 -23.01 -30.07
N TYR A 615 9.60 -23.85 -29.74
CA TYR A 615 8.35 -23.98 -30.47
C TYR A 615 7.19 -23.58 -29.56
N LEU A 616 6.30 -22.72 -30.06
CA LEU A 616 5.08 -22.35 -29.34
C LEU A 616 3.93 -23.23 -29.83
N ASP A 617 3.32 -23.99 -28.92
CA ASP A 617 2.12 -24.76 -29.24
C ASP A 617 0.90 -23.83 -29.26
N SER A 618 0.20 -23.80 -30.40
CA SER A 618 -0.97 -22.96 -30.64
C SER A 618 -2.30 -23.61 -30.25
N SER A 619 -2.28 -24.88 -29.82
CA SER A 619 -3.49 -25.68 -29.57
C SER A 619 -4.03 -25.58 -28.13
N GLU A 620 -3.46 -24.69 -27.33
CA GLU A 620 -3.73 -24.65 -25.90
C GLU A 620 -5.05 -23.94 -25.53
N GLY A 621 -5.72 -24.51 -24.53
CA GLY A 621 -6.90 -23.93 -23.91
C GLY A 621 -6.58 -22.76 -22.96
N PRO A 622 -7.54 -22.34 -22.13
CA PRO A 622 -7.35 -21.22 -21.20
C PRO A 622 -6.18 -21.43 -20.23
N LEU A 623 -5.54 -20.33 -19.83
CA LEU A 623 -4.43 -20.30 -18.88
C LEU A 623 -4.87 -20.86 -17.53
N LYS A 624 -4.24 -21.94 -17.09
CA LYS A 624 -4.48 -22.57 -15.78
C LYS A 624 -3.62 -21.94 -14.68
N MET A 625 -2.43 -21.44 -15.02
CA MET A 625 -1.46 -20.85 -14.08
C MET A 625 -1.17 -21.77 -12.87
N ILE A 626 -0.84 -23.04 -13.13
CA ILE A 626 -0.55 -24.05 -12.09
C ILE A 626 0.92 -24.44 -12.15
N LYS A 627 1.54 -24.64 -10.98
CA LYS A 627 2.92 -25.13 -10.85
C LYS A 627 3.06 -26.53 -11.49
N GLY A 628 4.10 -26.72 -12.30
CA GLY A 628 4.42 -28.02 -12.91
C GLY A 628 3.73 -28.33 -14.24
N GLU A 629 2.96 -27.37 -14.78
CA GLU A 629 2.51 -27.41 -16.17
C GLU A 629 3.71 -27.39 -17.13
N LYS A 630 3.53 -27.94 -18.33
CA LYS A 630 4.62 -28.11 -19.32
C LYS A 630 4.56 -27.12 -20.48
N SER A 631 3.46 -26.40 -20.62
CA SER A 631 3.34 -25.46 -21.72
C SER A 631 3.88 -24.08 -21.41
N PHE A 632 4.36 -23.41 -22.46
CA PHE A 632 4.94 -22.08 -22.35
C PHE A 632 3.97 -21.08 -21.71
N LEU A 633 2.72 -21.03 -22.19
CA LEU A 633 1.72 -20.10 -21.71
C LEU A 633 1.43 -20.31 -20.22
N ASN A 634 1.22 -21.56 -19.79
CA ASN A 634 0.92 -21.87 -18.40
C ASN A 634 2.09 -21.59 -17.46
N VAL A 635 3.31 -21.97 -17.85
CA VAL A 635 4.52 -21.73 -17.06
C VAL A 635 4.84 -20.25 -16.96
N TYR A 636 4.73 -19.51 -18.06
CA TYR A 636 4.94 -18.05 -18.09
C TYR A 636 3.87 -17.31 -17.29
N GLY A 637 2.59 -17.64 -17.50
CA GLY A 637 1.48 -17.08 -16.73
C GLY A 637 1.59 -17.36 -15.23
N TYR A 638 1.99 -18.58 -14.85
CA TYR A 638 2.28 -18.91 -13.46
C TYR A 638 3.39 -18.03 -12.88
N ASN A 639 4.53 -17.89 -13.56
CA ASN A 639 5.63 -17.03 -13.09
C ASN A 639 5.22 -15.56 -12.93
N ILE A 640 4.35 -15.03 -13.82
CA ILE A 640 3.79 -13.68 -13.65
C ILE A 640 2.88 -13.62 -12.40
N SER A 641 2.06 -14.65 -12.17
CA SER A 641 1.17 -14.73 -11.00
C SER A 641 1.92 -14.76 -9.67
N GLN A 642 3.16 -15.28 -9.66
CA GLN A 642 4.06 -15.28 -8.50
C GLN A 642 4.69 -13.91 -8.22
N HIS A 643 4.37 -12.89 -9.02
CA HIS A 643 4.86 -11.51 -8.93
C HIS A 643 6.34 -11.31 -9.25
N ARG A 644 7.24 -12.01 -8.55
CA ARG A 644 8.70 -11.96 -8.73
C ARG A 644 9.31 -13.33 -8.45
N ASN A 645 10.43 -13.63 -9.10
CA ASN A 645 11.24 -14.80 -8.78
C ASN A 645 12.43 -14.37 -7.89
N PHE A 646 12.21 -14.33 -6.58
CA PHE A 646 13.22 -13.88 -5.61
C PHE A 646 14.35 -14.89 -5.37
N GLU A 647 14.18 -16.15 -5.77
CA GLU A 647 15.29 -17.12 -5.78
C GLU A 647 16.45 -16.63 -6.65
N ARG A 648 16.16 -15.84 -7.69
CA ARG A 648 17.18 -15.18 -8.52
C ARG A 648 18.10 -14.26 -7.71
N GLU A 649 17.54 -13.55 -6.74
CA GLU A 649 18.28 -12.66 -5.84
C GLU A 649 18.98 -13.44 -4.71
N LEU A 650 18.28 -14.41 -4.11
CA LEU A 650 18.86 -15.28 -3.07
C LEU A 650 20.06 -16.09 -3.57
N CYS A 651 20.06 -16.50 -4.84
CA CYS A 651 21.22 -17.13 -5.49
C CYS A 651 22.29 -16.14 -5.98
N GLY A 652 22.12 -14.84 -5.75
CA GLY A 652 23.07 -13.80 -6.17
C GLY A 652 23.17 -13.60 -7.67
N LEU A 653 22.17 -14.04 -8.46
CA LEU A 653 22.22 -13.90 -9.92
C LEU A 653 21.96 -12.45 -10.36
N THR A 654 21.13 -11.72 -9.61
CA THR A 654 20.84 -10.31 -9.92
C THR A 654 22.09 -9.44 -9.81
N SER A 655 22.96 -9.68 -8.82
CA SER A 655 24.20 -8.90 -8.62
C SER A 655 25.26 -9.13 -9.71
N MET A 656 25.11 -10.16 -10.53
CA MET A 656 26.00 -10.43 -11.68
C MET A 656 25.61 -9.61 -12.93
N ILE A 657 24.46 -8.93 -12.91
CA ILE A 657 23.91 -8.21 -14.07
C ILE A 657 24.02 -6.70 -13.81
N ALA A 658 24.42 -5.94 -14.84
CA ALA A 658 24.35 -4.49 -14.84
C ALA A 658 23.02 -4.05 -15.48
N PHE A 659 22.19 -3.32 -14.73
CA PHE A 659 20.82 -3.02 -15.14
C PHE A 659 20.23 -1.70 -14.62
#